data_AF-A0A086K9A1-F1
#
_entry.id   AF-A0A086K9A1-F1
#
_cell.length_a   1.000
_cell.length_b   1.000
_cell.length_c   1.000
_cell.angle_alpha   90.00
_cell.angle_beta   90.00
_cell.angle_gamma   90.00
#
_symmetry.space_group_name_H-M   'P 1'
#
loop_
_entity.id
_entity.type
_entity.pdbx_description
1 polymer ?
#
loop_
_entity_poly.entity_id
_entity_poly.type
_entity_poly.pdbx_seq_one_letter_code
_entity_poly.pdbx_strand_id
1 'polypeptide(L)'
;MANAADENVFANDSSYHWEMRRKASFSKLTGAVPRAIPGMYNEEDPHADEKKEKLWKLMETYISSDIHSIQRSIVNHVEYTCARTRFNCDPESCYRASAFSVRDRLIETLNDTNAYFHEKDCKRAYYLSLEFLLGRAFQNALVNLDIENNYKKALAELGFNLEQLYEFEHDPALGNGGLGRLAACFLDSMATVNLPCWGYGIRYTYGIFEQKIVNGRQVEHPDYWLTMSNPWEIERPDCTYAVRFYGSVKEYRDVQTGRMRSKWVEGEIVQAMAYDNPIPGFDTYNTINLRLWKAAPGKEFDFHLFNVGRYLESVRERQRAESISAVLYPNDNTLEGKELRLKQQYFFVCATVQDVLRRFKKVSNRDWNDLPSKVQMQLNDTHPTIAIPELMRILLDVEGLEWEQAWDLTKQIFNYTNHTVLPEALEKWSAELIGKLLPRHLLIINEINFRFLNEVRGVFGDDWNKISRMSIYEEGEEKRIRMANLAVIGSRHVNGVAAIHSELVKKDLFPEFVEFYSRQGFNNKFLNVTNGVTPRRWIYCANRGLADLFSNWLGSDSWLKELDMVAGLQNHIDDPQLRKEWRAVKRENKKRLAAWVEQRCNVKLDVDRMLFDIQVKRIHEYKRQLLNCLYTLHRYLTLKKMSPHERENVVPRATMIGGKAAPGYFTAKNIIKLVNNIAQVVNNDPDVNQYLKVVFLPNYNVSHAQVIIPASDLSQHISTAGTEASGTSNMKFVMNGGLILGTLDGANIEIREECGDDTMFIFGAREHEVAKIREQARNGNYPIDGRLREVFDFIRSGKLACGDGQAQSDFVAIVDQLCNNGYGHNGDFYLLIHDFQDYCRAQHVVDETYKDVEQWTTLSIKAASSMGKFSTDRCMREYATEVWDIEPCERPPPDEFQRMRSFANDIPNKVS
;
A
#
# COMPACT_ATOMS: atom_id res chain seq x y z
N MET A 1 2.11 56.15 42.76
CA MET A 1 3.24 56.12 41.81
C MET A 1 3.96 54.79 42.04
N ALA A 2 3.42 53.65 41.59
CA ALA A 2 3.28 53.19 40.21
C ALA A 2 4.63 53.08 39.48
N ASN A 3 5.17 51.87 39.39
CA ASN A 3 5.38 51.23 38.10
C ASN A 3 5.38 49.71 38.26
N ALA A 4 4.25 49.13 37.86
CA ALA A 4 4.10 47.74 37.49
C ALA A 4 4.81 47.51 36.15
N ALA A 5 5.70 46.54 36.10
CA ALA A 5 6.26 45.99 34.87
C ALA A 5 6.67 44.53 35.12
N ASP A 6 5.70 43.73 35.50
CA ASP A 6 5.72 42.27 35.34
C ASP A 6 4.30 41.87 34.91
N GLU A 7 4.20 40.77 34.16
CA GLU A 7 3.00 40.24 33.46
C GLU A 7 2.75 40.76 32.04
N ASN A 8 3.58 40.34 31.07
CA ASN A 8 3.03 39.85 29.80
C ASN A 8 4.04 39.11 28.90
N VAL A 9 4.35 37.86 29.24
CA VAL A 9 4.97 36.92 28.28
C VAL A 9 3.94 36.41 27.25
N PHE A 10 2.64 36.68 27.47
CA PHE A 10 1.53 36.23 26.62
C PHE A 10 0.88 37.33 25.75
N ALA A 11 1.10 38.63 26.00
CA ALA A 11 0.42 39.69 25.23
C ALA A 11 0.89 39.80 23.79
N ASN A 12 2.17 39.56 23.51
CA ASN A 12 2.67 39.62 22.14
C ASN A 12 2.27 38.39 21.30
N ASP A 13 1.61 37.39 21.90
CA ASP A 13 1.13 36.17 21.23
C ASP A 13 -0.41 36.02 21.35
N SER A 14 -1.10 37.09 21.77
CA SER A 14 -2.55 37.13 21.98
C SER A 14 -3.38 37.19 20.67
N SER A 15 -2.74 37.15 19.49
CA SER A 15 -3.41 37.27 18.18
C SER A 15 -3.27 36.08 17.22
N TYR A 16 -2.53 35.00 17.53
CA TYR A 16 -2.31 33.91 16.56
C TYR A 16 -2.33 32.48 17.15
N HIS A 17 -3.50 31.84 17.12
CA HIS A 17 -3.61 30.38 17.04
C HIS A 17 -3.09 29.88 15.69
N TRP A 18 -1.76 29.83 15.49
CA TRP A 18 -1.16 29.43 14.21
C TRP A 18 -1.27 27.92 13.92
N GLU A 19 -1.47 27.08 14.94
CA GLU A 19 -1.49 25.59 14.86
C GLU A 19 -2.71 24.98 14.13
N MET A 20 -3.54 25.80 13.48
CA MET A 20 -4.49 25.40 12.43
C MET A 20 -4.71 26.52 11.40
N ARG A 21 -3.82 27.53 11.33
CA ARG A 21 -3.92 28.65 10.38
C ARG A 21 -3.11 28.36 9.12
N ARG A 22 -3.80 28.36 7.99
CA ARG A 22 -3.27 28.32 6.62
C ARG A 22 -2.39 29.55 6.37
N LYS A 23 -1.18 29.39 5.81
CA LYS A 23 -0.27 30.51 5.49
C LYS A 23 -0.80 31.39 4.32
N ALA A 24 -1.70 30.84 3.49
CA ALA A 24 -2.41 31.57 2.43
C ALA A 24 -3.91 31.64 2.74
N SER A 25 -4.33 32.72 3.39
CA SER A 25 -5.72 33.03 3.71
C SER A 25 -6.46 33.63 2.50
N PHE A 26 -6.39 33.03 1.31
CA PHE A 26 -7.25 33.38 0.17
C PHE A 26 -7.40 32.18 -0.79
N SER A 27 -8.25 31.22 -0.46
CA SER A 27 -8.88 30.29 -1.44
C SER A 27 -9.85 29.34 -0.71
N LYS A 28 -11.15 29.61 -0.83
CA LYS A 28 -12.22 28.67 -0.49
C LYS A 28 -12.43 27.76 -1.71
N LEU A 29 -11.97 26.51 -1.70
CA LEU A 29 -12.62 25.42 -2.46
C LEU A 29 -12.34 24.04 -1.82
N THR A 30 -13.39 23.48 -1.22
CA THR A 30 -13.90 22.11 -1.47
C THR A 30 -15.42 22.19 -1.25
N GLY A 31 -16.20 22.34 -2.32
CA GLY A 31 -17.67 22.30 -2.30
C GLY A 31 -18.34 23.56 -1.72
N ALA A 32 -19.28 24.13 -2.48
CA ALA A 32 -19.87 25.44 -2.24
C ALA A 32 -20.93 25.42 -1.12
N VAL A 33 -20.75 26.29 -0.14
CA VAL A 33 -21.89 27.03 0.43
C VAL A 33 -21.91 28.35 -0.34
N PRO A 34 -23.05 28.81 -0.89
CA PRO A 34 -23.13 30.16 -1.44
C PRO A 34 -23.08 31.15 -0.28
N ARG A 35 -21.88 31.57 0.14
CA ARG A 35 -21.68 32.74 1.00
C ARG A 35 -20.45 33.51 0.56
N ALA A 36 -20.72 34.75 0.14
CA ALA A 36 -19.85 35.85 -0.25
C ALA A 36 -18.34 35.53 -0.23
N ILE A 37 -17.72 35.61 -1.41
CA ILE A 37 -16.26 35.63 -1.53
C ILE A 37 -15.81 36.96 -0.90
N PRO A 38 -15.12 36.95 0.25
CA PRO A 38 -14.68 38.19 0.87
C PRO A 38 -13.63 38.84 -0.03
N GLY A 39 -13.88 40.08 -0.48
CA GLY A 39 -12.93 40.88 -1.26
C GLY A 39 -13.11 40.89 -2.78
N MET A 40 -14.12 40.21 -3.34
CA MET A 40 -14.40 40.28 -4.79
C MET A 40 -15.63 41.14 -5.14
N TYR A 41 -16.35 41.66 -4.13
CA TYR A 41 -17.62 42.36 -4.33
C TYR A 41 -17.71 43.60 -3.44
N ASN A 42 -17.92 44.76 -4.06
CA ASN A 42 -18.68 45.83 -3.43
C ASN A 42 -20.11 45.28 -3.25
N GLU A 43 -20.68 45.37 -2.04
CA GLU A 43 -22.08 45.03 -1.76
C GLU A 43 -23.07 45.93 -2.55
N GLU A 44 -22.55 46.89 -3.31
CA GLU A 44 -23.28 47.88 -4.11
C GLU A 44 -23.38 47.57 -5.62
N ASP A 45 -22.87 46.45 -6.15
CA ASP A 45 -23.01 46.12 -7.59
C ASP A 45 -24.35 45.42 -7.89
N PRO A 46 -25.33 46.10 -8.53
CA PRO A 46 -26.64 45.52 -8.83
C PRO A 46 -26.59 44.40 -9.88
N HIS A 47 -25.46 44.18 -10.57
CA HIS A 47 -25.28 43.13 -11.59
C HIS A 47 -24.40 41.97 -11.11
N ALA A 48 -24.09 41.88 -9.81
CA ALA A 48 -23.23 40.83 -9.26
C ALA A 48 -23.74 39.41 -9.58
N ASP A 49 -25.07 39.21 -9.57
CA ASP A 49 -25.70 37.92 -9.86
C ASP A 49 -25.62 37.53 -11.34
N GLU A 50 -25.86 38.46 -12.28
CA GLU A 50 -25.72 38.22 -13.74
C GLU A 50 -24.27 37.91 -14.14
N LYS A 51 -23.29 38.60 -13.53
CA LYS A 51 -21.85 38.35 -13.75
C LYS A 51 -21.44 36.97 -13.24
N LYS A 52 -22.01 36.54 -12.11
CA LYS A 52 -21.82 35.20 -11.56
C LYS A 52 -22.41 34.16 -12.50
N GLU A 53 -23.64 34.34 -12.96
CA GLU A 53 -24.33 33.42 -13.88
C GLU A 53 -23.52 33.14 -15.16
N LYS A 54 -22.85 34.16 -15.72
CA LYS A 54 -21.95 33.96 -16.87
C LYS A 54 -20.79 33.01 -16.57
N LEU A 55 -20.16 33.11 -15.39
CA LEU A 55 -19.10 32.19 -14.99
C LEU A 55 -19.64 30.76 -14.83
N TRP A 56 -20.80 30.62 -14.18
CA TRP A 56 -21.47 29.31 -14.04
C TRP A 56 -21.77 28.71 -15.40
N LYS A 57 -22.37 29.48 -16.31
CA LYS A 57 -22.70 29.04 -17.66
C LYS A 57 -21.49 28.56 -18.46
N LEU A 58 -20.32 29.20 -18.27
CA LEU A 58 -19.08 28.77 -18.92
C LEU A 58 -18.48 27.50 -18.31
N MET A 59 -18.91 27.10 -17.11
CA MET A 59 -18.43 25.92 -16.37
C MET A 59 -19.49 24.82 -16.23
N GLU A 60 -20.69 25.02 -16.78
CA GLU A 60 -21.86 24.16 -16.51
C GLU A 60 -21.81 22.81 -17.24
N THR A 61 -21.02 22.67 -18.30
CA THR A 61 -20.95 21.45 -19.12
C THR A 61 -19.66 20.66 -18.86
N TYR A 62 -19.76 19.33 -18.87
CA TYR A 62 -18.57 18.45 -18.87
C TYR A 62 -17.83 18.46 -20.21
N ILE A 63 -16.53 18.18 -20.16
CA ILE A 63 -15.73 17.91 -21.37
C ILE A 63 -16.21 16.61 -22.00
N SER A 64 -16.62 16.68 -23.27
CA SER A 64 -17.10 15.51 -24.02
C SER A 64 -16.00 14.45 -24.22
N SER A 65 -16.37 13.18 -24.13
CA SER A 65 -15.48 12.03 -24.39
C SER A 65 -15.64 11.42 -25.78
N ASP A 66 -16.24 12.15 -26.73
CA ASP A 66 -16.21 11.77 -28.15
C ASP A 66 -14.80 11.94 -28.75
N ILE A 67 -14.54 11.24 -29.86
CA ILE A 67 -13.23 11.18 -30.51
C ILE A 67 -12.67 12.57 -30.81
N HIS A 68 -13.46 13.47 -31.41
CA HIS A 68 -13.00 14.80 -31.81
C HIS A 68 -12.68 15.67 -30.59
N SER A 69 -13.52 15.62 -29.56
CA SER A 69 -13.26 16.35 -28.30
C SER A 69 -12.01 15.84 -27.58
N ILE A 70 -11.77 14.53 -27.58
CA ILE A 70 -10.52 13.94 -27.05
C ILE A 70 -9.32 14.43 -27.86
N GLN A 71 -9.35 14.34 -29.19
CA GLN A 71 -8.28 14.83 -30.05
C GLN A 71 -7.98 16.31 -29.79
N ARG A 72 -9.01 17.14 -29.71
CA ARG A 72 -8.89 18.57 -29.42
C ARG A 72 -8.24 18.83 -28.06
N SER A 73 -8.66 18.08 -27.04
CA SER A 73 -8.09 18.17 -25.69
C SER A 73 -6.60 17.77 -25.67
N ILE A 74 -6.24 16.68 -26.35
CA ILE A 74 -4.84 16.21 -26.46
C ILE A 74 -3.98 17.27 -27.16
N VAL A 75 -4.37 17.75 -28.35
CA VAL A 75 -3.56 18.74 -29.08
C VAL A 75 -3.46 20.08 -28.35
N ASN A 76 -4.49 20.47 -27.59
CA ASN A 76 -4.42 21.65 -26.72
C ASN A 76 -3.35 21.47 -25.63
N HIS A 77 -3.25 20.30 -25.01
CA HIS A 77 -2.18 20.05 -24.04
C HIS A 77 -0.80 19.93 -24.69
N VAL A 78 -0.70 19.39 -25.91
CA VAL A 78 0.54 19.42 -26.68
C VAL A 78 1.03 20.86 -26.83
N GLU A 79 0.16 21.77 -27.28
CA GLU A 79 0.50 23.18 -27.53
C GLU A 79 0.71 23.98 -26.24
N TYR A 80 -0.26 23.96 -25.32
CA TYR A 80 -0.31 24.91 -24.21
C TYR A 80 0.27 24.39 -22.90
N THR A 81 0.30 23.06 -22.70
CA THR A 81 0.81 22.47 -21.44
C THR A 81 2.22 21.93 -21.64
N CYS A 82 2.46 21.21 -22.73
CA CYS A 82 3.77 20.65 -23.05
C CYS A 82 4.66 21.64 -23.82
N ALA A 83 4.12 22.78 -24.28
CA ALA A 83 4.84 23.76 -25.09
C ALA A 83 5.51 23.13 -26.32
N ARG A 84 4.81 22.19 -26.95
CA ARG A 84 5.19 21.51 -28.19
C ARG A 84 4.32 22.01 -29.34
N THR A 85 4.66 21.62 -30.56
CA THR A 85 3.92 21.93 -31.78
C THR A 85 3.63 20.64 -32.54
N ARG A 86 2.82 20.72 -33.59
CA ARG A 86 2.59 19.60 -34.52
C ARG A 86 3.88 19.06 -35.18
N PHE A 87 4.99 19.80 -35.13
CA PHE A 87 6.27 19.39 -35.74
C PHE A 87 7.22 18.66 -34.79
N ASN A 88 6.95 18.65 -33.48
CA ASN A 88 7.81 18.03 -32.47
C ASN A 88 7.03 17.33 -31.34
N CYS A 89 5.85 16.79 -31.67
CA CYS A 89 5.08 15.92 -30.78
C CYS A 89 5.63 14.49 -30.87
N ASP A 90 6.53 14.15 -29.95
CA ASP A 90 7.03 12.79 -29.76
C ASP A 90 6.06 11.93 -28.91
N PRO A 91 6.20 10.59 -28.88
CA PRO A 91 5.32 9.71 -28.11
C PRO A 91 5.26 10.03 -26.61
N GLU A 92 6.36 10.47 -25.99
CA GLU A 92 6.38 10.83 -24.58
C GLU A 92 5.57 12.10 -24.31
N SER A 93 5.73 13.11 -25.16
CA SER A 93 4.94 14.35 -25.14
C SER A 93 3.46 14.07 -25.40
N CYS A 94 3.15 13.13 -26.31
CA CYS A 94 1.80 12.68 -26.60
C CYS A 94 1.16 11.95 -25.43
N TYR A 95 1.91 11.06 -24.75
CA TYR A 95 1.48 10.43 -23.50
C TYR A 95 1.14 11.50 -22.45
N ARG A 96 2.04 12.45 -22.19
CA ARG A 96 1.82 13.51 -21.19
C ARG A 96 0.59 14.35 -21.50
N ALA A 97 0.43 14.77 -22.76
CA ALA A 97 -0.74 15.51 -23.22
C ALA A 97 -2.04 14.70 -23.06
N SER A 98 -1.99 13.39 -23.33
CA SER A 98 -3.11 12.47 -23.14
C SER A 98 -3.46 12.28 -21.68
N ALA A 99 -2.46 12.13 -20.81
CA ALA A 99 -2.64 12.04 -19.37
C ALA A 99 -3.29 13.32 -18.80
N PHE A 100 -2.85 14.50 -19.23
CA PHE A 100 -3.51 15.76 -18.86
C PHE A 100 -4.96 15.85 -19.37
N SER A 101 -5.22 15.41 -20.60
CA SER A 101 -6.58 15.33 -21.15
C SER A 101 -7.50 14.43 -20.31
N VAL A 102 -6.98 13.30 -19.79
CA VAL A 102 -7.74 12.44 -18.88
C VAL A 102 -7.90 13.12 -17.51
N ARG A 103 -6.84 13.73 -16.98
CA ARG A 103 -6.88 14.43 -15.69
C ARG A 103 -7.96 15.52 -15.69
N ASP A 104 -8.12 16.27 -16.77
CA ASP A 104 -9.14 17.33 -16.84
C ASP A 104 -10.54 16.77 -16.55
N ARG A 105 -10.91 15.63 -17.14
CA ARG A 105 -12.16 14.91 -16.84
C ARG A 105 -12.23 14.43 -15.39
N LEU A 106 -11.13 13.89 -14.86
CA LEU A 106 -11.03 13.48 -13.45
C LEU A 106 -11.20 14.65 -12.48
N ILE A 107 -10.76 15.85 -12.85
CA ILE A 107 -10.94 17.07 -12.04
C ILE A 107 -12.42 17.44 -11.98
N GLU A 108 -13.15 17.35 -13.10
CA GLU A 108 -14.59 17.61 -13.12
C GLU A 108 -15.33 16.65 -12.19
N THR A 109 -15.08 15.35 -12.32
CA THR A 109 -15.73 14.32 -11.48
C THR A 109 -15.32 14.41 -10.00
N LEU A 110 -14.04 14.68 -9.70
CA LEU A 110 -13.55 14.86 -8.34
C LEU A 110 -14.19 16.08 -7.65
N ASN A 111 -14.32 17.20 -8.37
CA ASN A 111 -14.93 18.41 -7.83
C ASN A 111 -16.39 18.17 -7.47
N ASP A 112 -17.14 17.54 -8.36
CA ASP A 112 -18.58 17.33 -8.16
C ASP A 112 -18.86 16.23 -7.12
N THR A 113 -18.05 15.18 -7.06
CA THR A 113 -18.10 14.18 -5.98
C THR A 113 -17.88 14.86 -4.61
N ASN A 114 -16.88 15.72 -4.51
CA ASN A 114 -16.58 16.43 -3.26
C ASN A 114 -17.65 17.45 -2.86
N ALA A 115 -18.26 18.13 -3.84
CA ALA A 115 -19.39 19.01 -3.63
C ALA A 115 -20.61 18.23 -3.13
N TYR A 116 -20.92 17.10 -3.77
CA TYR A 116 -22.02 16.21 -3.39
C TYR A 116 -21.87 15.66 -1.97
N PHE A 117 -20.70 15.11 -1.63
CA PHE A 117 -20.43 14.65 -0.26
C PHE A 117 -20.49 15.77 0.78
N HIS A 118 -20.29 17.02 0.38
CA HIS A 118 -20.36 18.16 1.30
C HIS A 118 -21.82 18.58 1.53
N GLU A 119 -22.62 18.68 0.47
CA GLU A 119 -24.05 19.01 0.56
C GLU A 119 -24.83 17.94 1.31
N LYS A 120 -24.58 16.65 1.03
CA LYS A 120 -25.20 15.54 1.77
C LYS A 120 -24.69 15.40 3.21
N ASP A 121 -23.61 16.12 3.55
CA ASP A 121 -22.95 16.03 4.86
C ASP A 121 -22.77 14.58 5.35
N CYS A 122 -22.35 13.71 4.44
CA CYS A 122 -22.23 12.29 4.72
C CYS A 122 -21.09 12.02 5.72
N LYS A 123 -21.23 10.94 6.50
CA LYS A 123 -20.12 10.39 7.28
C LYS A 123 -19.00 9.95 6.34
N ARG A 124 -17.75 10.20 6.70
CA ARG A 124 -16.59 9.90 5.85
C ARG A 124 -15.56 9.06 6.59
N ALA A 125 -14.96 8.11 5.88
CA ALA A 125 -13.80 7.38 6.37
C ALA A 125 -12.50 7.89 5.74
N TYR A 126 -11.45 7.94 6.56
CA TYR A 126 -10.12 8.40 6.17
C TYR A 126 -9.11 7.29 6.40
N TYR A 127 -8.51 6.80 5.32
CA TYR A 127 -7.56 5.70 5.36
C TYR A 127 -6.13 6.24 5.43
N LEU A 128 -5.47 6.06 6.57
CA LEU A 128 -4.13 6.57 6.83
C LEU A 128 -3.10 5.47 6.58
N SER A 129 -2.23 5.66 5.59
CA SER A 129 -1.18 4.70 5.29
C SER A 129 0.14 5.37 4.90
N LEU A 130 1.24 4.77 5.34
CA LEU A 130 2.58 5.22 4.99
C LEU A 130 2.98 4.80 3.56
N GLU A 131 2.27 3.86 2.93
CA GLU A 131 2.53 3.46 1.56
C GLU A 131 1.26 3.30 0.71
N PHE A 132 1.35 3.70 -0.55
CA PHE A 132 0.34 3.46 -1.59
C PHE A 132 1.04 2.99 -2.87
N LEU A 133 0.88 1.73 -3.21
CA LEU A 133 1.56 1.15 -4.37
C LEU A 133 0.61 1.19 -5.58
N LEU A 134 0.32 2.38 -6.10
CA LEU A 134 -0.72 2.63 -7.11
C LEU A 134 -0.46 1.91 -8.45
N GLY A 135 0.79 1.93 -8.90
CA GLY A 135 1.17 1.62 -10.28
C GLY A 135 0.72 2.70 -11.26
N ARG A 136 1.00 2.50 -12.54
CA ARG A 136 0.52 3.33 -13.65
C ARG A 136 -0.99 3.63 -13.57
N ALA A 137 -1.36 4.89 -13.69
CA ALA A 137 -2.73 5.39 -13.59
C ALA A 137 -3.43 5.48 -14.95
N PHE A 138 -2.71 5.67 -16.07
CA PHE A 138 -3.32 6.02 -17.36
C PHE A 138 -4.37 5.01 -17.82
N GLN A 139 -3.97 3.74 -17.94
CA GLN A 139 -4.89 2.67 -18.34
C GLN A 139 -6.08 2.54 -17.37
N ASN A 140 -5.81 2.57 -16.07
CA ASN A 140 -6.85 2.38 -15.04
C ASN A 140 -7.86 3.54 -15.02
N ALA A 141 -7.42 4.78 -15.24
CA ALA A 141 -8.31 5.92 -15.35
C ALA A 141 -9.21 5.82 -16.60
N LEU A 142 -8.65 5.43 -17.76
CA LEU A 142 -9.42 5.24 -18.99
C LEU A 142 -10.47 4.13 -18.86
N VAL A 143 -10.11 3.02 -18.20
CA VAL A 143 -11.00 1.89 -17.92
C VAL A 143 -12.13 2.30 -16.98
N ASN A 144 -11.80 2.93 -15.85
CA ASN A 144 -12.80 3.27 -14.83
C ASN A 144 -13.77 4.36 -15.31
N LEU A 145 -13.34 5.24 -16.22
CA LEU A 145 -14.19 6.26 -16.86
C LEU A 145 -14.96 5.74 -18.10
N ASP A 146 -14.74 4.49 -18.52
CA ASP A 146 -15.29 3.90 -19.75
C ASP A 146 -15.03 4.72 -21.03
N ILE A 147 -13.78 5.17 -21.20
CA ILE A 147 -13.37 6.00 -22.35
C ILE A 147 -12.14 5.45 -23.09
N GLU A 148 -11.63 4.28 -22.70
CA GLU A 148 -10.44 3.65 -23.30
C GLU A 148 -10.59 3.47 -24.82
N ASN A 149 -11.74 2.98 -25.29
CA ASN A 149 -11.99 2.76 -26.70
C ASN A 149 -11.98 4.05 -27.52
N ASN A 150 -12.54 5.13 -26.98
CA ASN A 150 -12.55 6.43 -27.67
C ASN A 150 -11.15 7.05 -27.71
N TYR A 151 -10.38 6.93 -26.63
CA TYR A 151 -8.97 7.33 -26.61
C TYR A 151 -8.12 6.53 -27.59
N LYS A 152 -8.33 5.21 -27.67
CA LYS A 152 -7.63 4.33 -28.61
C LYS A 152 -7.86 4.77 -30.06
N LYS A 153 -9.11 5.05 -30.44
CA LYS A 153 -9.46 5.55 -31.78
C LYS A 153 -8.90 6.95 -32.02
N ALA A 154 -9.10 7.87 -31.08
CA ALA A 154 -8.61 9.24 -31.17
C ALA A 154 -7.10 9.32 -31.39
N LEU A 155 -6.32 8.56 -30.60
CA LEU A 155 -4.86 8.49 -30.72
C LEU A 155 -4.42 7.82 -32.01
N ALA A 156 -5.09 6.75 -32.44
CA ALA A 156 -4.79 6.09 -33.71
C ALA A 156 -4.96 7.05 -34.90
N GLU A 157 -6.03 7.85 -34.91
CA GLU A 157 -6.26 8.89 -35.93
C GLU A 157 -5.21 10.03 -35.87
N LEU A 158 -4.59 10.26 -34.71
CA LEU A 158 -3.46 11.18 -34.55
C LEU A 158 -2.09 10.53 -34.83
N GLY A 159 -2.05 9.23 -35.17
CA GLY A 159 -0.82 8.51 -35.50
C GLY A 159 -0.10 7.84 -34.31
N PHE A 160 -0.77 7.67 -33.17
CA PHE A 160 -0.20 7.06 -31.96
C PHE A 160 -0.93 5.77 -31.54
N ASN A 161 -0.20 4.84 -30.93
CA ASN A 161 -0.77 3.62 -30.36
C ASN A 161 -0.91 3.76 -28.84
N LEU A 162 -2.13 3.60 -28.32
CA LEU A 162 -2.43 3.77 -26.89
C LEU A 162 -1.62 2.81 -26.01
N GLU A 163 -1.48 1.54 -26.41
CA GLU A 163 -0.76 0.53 -25.65
C GLU A 163 0.74 0.87 -25.51
N GLN A 164 1.34 1.47 -26.54
CA GLN A 164 2.72 2.00 -26.46
C GLN A 164 2.81 3.21 -25.53
N LEU A 165 1.80 4.09 -25.52
CA LEU A 165 1.80 5.27 -24.65
C LEU A 165 1.76 4.91 -23.16
N TYR A 166 1.13 3.79 -22.78
CA TYR A 166 1.17 3.31 -21.39
C TYR A 166 2.61 3.08 -20.90
N GLU A 167 3.53 2.66 -21.76
CA GLU A 167 4.93 2.35 -21.37
C GLU A 167 5.78 3.60 -21.07
N PHE A 168 5.31 4.80 -21.41
CA PHE A 168 5.96 6.07 -21.04
C PHE A 168 5.59 6.56 -19.64
N GLU A 169 4.59 5.94 -19.00
CA GLU A 169 4.22 6.28 -17.64
C GLU A 169 5.11 5.56 -16.61
N HIS A 170 5.70 6.33 -15.68
CA HIS A 170 6.44 5.78 -14.55
C HIS A 170 5.49 5.35 -13.42
N ASP A 171 5.73 4.20 -12.80
CA ASP A 171 5.03 3.80 -11.58
C ASP A 171 5.29 4.84 -10.47
N PRO A 172 4.26 5.38 -9.81
CA PRO A 172 4.45 6.27 -8.67
C PRO A 172 5.18 5.56 -7.52
N ALA A 173 6.33 6.11 -7.12
CA ALA A 173 7.18 5.52 -6.08
C ALA A 173 6.65 5.86 -4.67
N LEU A 174 5.37 5.57 -4.40
CA LEU A 174 4.64 5.94 -3.20
C LEU A 174 4.46 4.78 -2.20
N GLY A 175 4.97 3.60 -2.53
CA GLY A 175 4.86 2.41 -1.69
C GLY A 175 5.86 1.33 -2.08
N ASN A 176 5.93 0.26 -1.29
CA ASN A 176 6.87 -0.84 -1.52
C ASN A 176 6.19 -2.22 -1.51
N GLY A 177 5.38 -2.50 -0.48
CA GLY A 177 4.93 -3.85 -0.18
C GLY A 177 3.47 -4.17 -0.49
N GLY A 178 3.03 -5.31 0.07
CA GLY A 178 1.63 -5.74 0.04
C GLY A 178 0.71 -4.81 0.83
N LEU A 179 1.21 -4.15 1.88
CA LEU A 179 0.46 -3.18 2.69
C LEU A 179 0.01 -1.98 1.84
N GLY A 180 0.92 -1.39 1.06
CA GLY A 180 0.62 -0.27 0.18
C GLY A 180 -0.16 -0.68 -1.06
N ARG A 181 0.01 -1.92 -1.54
CA ARG A 181 -0.80 -2.43 -2.64
C ARG A 181 -2.23 -2.72 -2.22
N LEU A 182 -2.45 -3.19 -0.98
CA LEU A 182 -3.77 -3.33 -0.38
C LEU A 182 -4.46 -1.96 -0.28
N ALA A 183 -3.77 -0.96 0.29
CA ALA A 183 -4.28 0.40 0.38
C ALA A 183 -4.70 0.96 -1.01
N ALA A 184 -3.90 0.71 -2.04
CA ALA A 184 -4.24 1.11 -3.40
C ALA A 184 -5.42 0.34 -4.01
N CYS A 185 -5.60 -0.96 -3.70
CA CYS A 185 -6.80 -1.69 -4.11
C CYS A 185 -8.05 -1.20 -3.36
N PHE A 186 -7.92 -0.86 -2.07
CA PHE A 186 -9.01 -0.29 -1.28
C PHE A 186 -9.50 1.02 -1.85
N LEU A 187 -8.60 1.93 -2.28
CA LEU A 187 -9.02 3.18 -2.91
C LEU A 187 -9.86 2.95 -4.18
N ASP A 188 -9.46 2.02 -5.04
CA ASP A 188 -10.22 1.66 -6.25
C ASP A 188 -11.61 1.10 -5.90
N SER A 189 -11.70 0.21 -4.91
CA SER A 189 -12.97 -0.34 -4.43
C SER A 189 -13.85 0.69 -3.73
N MET A 190 -13.29 1.54 -2.85
CA MET A 190 -14.01 2.63 -2.18
C MET A 190 -14.69 3.53 -3.20
N ALA A 191 -13.98 3.89 -4.28
CA ALA A 191 -14.54 4.68 -5.36
C ALA A 191 -15.67 3.94 -6.09
N THR A 192 -15.41 2.68 -6.48
CA THR A 192 -16.31 1.83 -7.26
C THR A 192 -17.62 1.51 -6.52
N VAL A 193 -17.56 1.25 -5.22
CA VAL A 193 -18.74 0.98 -4.38
C VAL A 193 -19.32 2.25 -3.74
N ASN A 194 -18.99 3.42 -4.31
CA ASN A 194 -19.57 4.72 -3.96
C ASN A 194 -19.37 5.16 -2.49
N LEU A 195 -18.33 4.68 -1.81
CA LEU A 195 -18.09 5.03 -0.41
C LEU A 195 -17.43 6.43 -0.29
N PRO A 196 -17.89 7.27 0.66
CA PRO A 196 -17.32 8.59 0.90
C PRO A 196 -15.98 8.52 1.68
N CYS A 197 -14.96 7.96 1.03
CA CYS A 197 -13.66 7.67 1.65
C CYS A 197 -12.52 8.43 0.97
N TRP A 198 -11.50 8.82 1.72
CA TRP A 198 -10.25 9.39 1.20
C TRP A 198 -9.02 8.64 1.75
N GLY A 199 -7.97 8.54 0.95
CA GLY A 199 -6.64 8.09 1.40
C GLY A 199 -5.73 9.25 1.79
N TYR A 200 -4.88 9.04 2.80
CA TYR A 200 -3.86 9.99 3.22
C TYR A 200 -2.50 9.33 3.38
N GLY A 201 -1.45 9.98 2.84
CA GLY A 201 -0.06 9.51 2.92
C GLY A 201 0.97 10.60 2.66
N ILE A 202 2.21 10.20 2.37
CA ILE A 202 3.33 11.10 2.08
C ILE A 202 3.66 11.07 0.58
N ARG A 203 3.96 12.24 0.01
CA ARG A 203 4.42 12.36 -1.38
C ARG A 203 5.93 12.13 -1.45
N TYR A 204 6.36 10.87 -1.49
CA TYR A 204 7.77 10.51 -1.55
C TYR A 204 8.42 10.95 -2.87
N THR A 205 9.59 11.59 -2.75
CA THR A 205 10.31 12.10 -3.92
C THR A 205 11.03 10.99 -4.68
N TYR A 206 11.64 10.04 -3.95
CA TYR A 206 12.51 8.99 -4.50
C TYR A 206 12.04 7.58 -4.17
N GLY A 207 10.83 7.44 -3.65
CA GLY A 207 10.25 6.18 -3.17
C GLY A 207 11.14 5.43 -2.20
N ILE A 208 11.19 4.10 -2.32
CA ILE A 208 12.15 3.28 -1.55
C ILE A 208 13.50 3.24 -2.27
N PHE A 209 13.52 2.73 -3.52
CA PHE A 209 14.62 2.75 -4.50
C PHE A 209 14.19 2.03 -5.78
N GLU A 210 14.80 2.40 -6.91
CA GLU A 210 14.89 1.61 -8.13
C GLU A 210 15.97 0.53 -7.97
N GLN A 211 15.62 -0.73 -8.24
CA GLN A 211 16.56 -1.85 -8.12
C GLN A 211 17.29 -2.08 -9.44
N LYS A 212 18.62 -2.07 -9.44
CA LYS A 212 19.43 -2.58 -10.55
C LYS A 212 20.21 -3.81 -10.11
N ILE A 213 20.46 -4.72 -11.05
CA ILE A 213 21.28 -5.91 -10.83
C ILE A 213 22.62 -5.70 -11.52
N VAL A 214 23.67 -5.52 -10.73
CA VAL A 214 25.04 -5.30 -11.21
C VAL A 214 25.91 -6.45 -10.71
N ASN A 215 26.55 -7.18 -11.62
CA ASN A 215 27.34 -8.38 -11.31
C ASN A 215 26.56 -9.39 -10.43
N GLY A 216 25.26 -9.53 -10.69
CA GLY A 216 24.35 -10.40 -9.93
C GLY A 216 23.92 -9.87 -8.56
N ARG A 217 24.38 -8.68 -8.13
CA ARG A 217 23.98 -8.07 -6.84
C ARG A 217 22.96 -6.96 -7.03
N GLN A 218 22.07 -6.81 -6.05
CA GLN A 218 21.19 -5.66 -5.96
C GLN A 218 22.01 -4.39 -5.66
N VAL A 219 21.77 -3.34 -6.45
CA VAL A 219 22.23 -1.98 -6.24
C VAL A 219 21.01 -1.06 -6.20
N GLU A 220 20.90 -0.25 -5.15
CA GLU A 220 19.83 0.72 -4.97
C GLU A 220 20.14 2.04 -5.69
N HIS A 221 19.21 2.51 -6.52
CA HIS A 221 19.22 3.86 -7.10
C HIS A 221 17.98 4.63 -6.65
N PRO A 222 18.02 5.98 -6.56
CA PRO A 222 16.81 6.76 -6.32
C PRO A 222 15.79 6.53 -7.45
N ASP A 223 14.50 6.43 -7.10
CA ASP A 223 13.42 6.32 -8.09
C ASP A 223 13.00 7.71 -8.58
N TYR A 224 13.38 8.08 -9.80
CA TYR A 224 13.24 9.42 -10.35
C TYR A 224 11.88 9.71 -11.02
N TRP A 225 10.80 9.10 -10.52
CA TRP A 225 9.44 9.17 -11.09
C TRP A 225 8.86 10.60 -11.20
N LEU A 226 9.38 11.58 -10.46
CA LEU A 226 8.91 12.98 -10.47
C LEU A 226 9.73 13.93 -11.35
N THR A 227 10.76 13.44 -12.05
CA THR A 227 11.70 14.29 -12.81
C THR A 227 11.00 15.19 -13.83
N MET A 228 9.99 14.67 -14.51
CA MET A 228 9.22 15.39 -15.53
C MET A 228 7.84 15.87 -15.04
N SER A 229 7.66 15.99 -13.72
CA SER A 229 6.38 16.17 -13.02
C SER A 229 5.41 14.99 -13.24
N ASN A 230 4.56 14.71 -12.26
CA ASN A 230 3.52 13.69 -12.40
C ASN A 230 2.26 14.35 -13.01
N PRO A 231 1.75 13.90 -14.18
CA PRO A 231 0.58 14.53 -14.78
C PRO A 231 -0.71 14.31 -13.99
N TRP A 232 -0.76 13.33 -13.08
CA TRP A 232 -1.98 12.93 -12.34
C TRP A 232 -2.23 13.71 -11.05
N GLU A 233 -1.19 14.31 -10.48
CA GLU A 233 -1.32 15.04 -9.22
C GLU A 233 -1.79 16.47 -9.44
N ILE A 234 -2.51 17.00 -8.45
CA ILE A 234 -2.95 18.38 -8.41
C ILE A 234 -2.34 19.03 -7.17
N GLU A 235 -1.40 19.93 -7.40
CA GLU A 235 -0.77 20.72 -6.33
C GLU A 235 -1.81 21.65 -5.67
N ARG A 236 -1.86 21.64 -4.34
CA ARG A 236 -2.76 22.48 -3.53
C ARG A 236 -1.94 23.38 -2.61
N PRO A 237 -1.26 24.42 -3.14
CA PRO A 237 -0.43 25.31 -2.33
C PRO A 237 -1.27 26.09 -1.31
N ASP A 238 -2.55 26.29 -1.63
CA ASP A 238 -3.51 26.80 -0.70
C ASP A 238 -3.65 25.83 0.50
N CYS A 239 -3.76 24.51 0.31
CA CYS A 239 -3.87 23.51 1.38
C CYS A 239 -2.52 23.19 2.05
N THR A 240 -2.06 24.07 2.93
CA THR A 240 -0.82 23.91 3.70
C THR A 240 -1.06 23.97 5.21
N TYR A 241 -0.47 23.02 5.95
CA TYR A 241 -0.56 22.89 7.41
C TYR A 241 0.80 22.96 8.07
N ALA A 242 0.89 23.61 9.22
CA ALA A 242 2.12 23.65 9.99
C ALA A 242 2.24 22.38 10.86
N VAL A 243 3.44 21.82 10.93
CA VAL A 243 3.79 20.66 11.76
C VAL A 243 4.99 21.04 12.61
N ARG A 244 4.86 20.91 13.93
CA ARG A 244 5.93 21.24 14.89
C ARG A 244 6.73 19.99 15.26
N PHE A 245 8.01 20.15 15.56
CA PHE A 245 8.88 19.13 16.16
C PHE A 245 9.71 19.76 17.29
N TYR A 246 10.14 18.93 18.25
CA TYR A 246 10.89 19.33 19.43
C TYR A 246 10.14 20.36 20.28
N GLY A 247 10.84 21.34 20.87
CA GLY A 247 10.22 22.38 21.70
C GLY A 247 9.92 21.91 23.12
N SER A 248 9.01 22.60 23.79
CA SER A 248 8.66 22.37 25.20
C SER A 248 7.18 22.62 25.47
N VAL A 249 6.65 22.07 26.55
CA VAL A 249 5.26 22.28 26.98
C VAL A 249 5.24 23.32 28.09
N LYS A 250 4.42 24.36 27.94
CA LYS A 250 4.15 25.36 28.98
C LYS A 250 2.71 25.22 29.45
N GLU A 251 2.50 25.24 30.76
CA GLU A 251 1.16 25.27 31.34
C GLU A 251 0.74 26.71 31.64
N TYR A 252 -0.55 26.99 31.50
CA TYR A 252 -1.14 28.28 31.82
C TYR A 252 -2.56 28.09 32.33
N ARG A 253 -3.04 29.07 33.10
CA ARG A 253 -4.44 29.11 33.52
C ARG A 253 -5.26 29.88 32.50
N ASP A 254 -6.23 29.23 31.89
CA ASP A 254 -7.13 29.83 30.92
C ASP A 254 -7.99 30.90 31.59
N VAL A 255 -7.94 32.14 31.08
CA VAL A 255 -8.57 33.30 31.72
C VAL A 255 -10.10 33.22 31.63
N GLN A 256 -10.65 32.54 30.62
CA GLN A 256 -12.10 32.44 30.42
C GLN A 256 -12.72 31.31 31.24
N THR A 257 -12.04 30.18 31.34
CA THR A 257 -12.57 28.96 31.98
C THR A 257 -11.98 28.69 33.37
N GLY A 258 -10.86 29.32 33.73
CA GLY A 258 -10.12 29.10 34.98
C GLY A 258 -9.35 27.77 35.03
N ARG A 259 -9.42 26.96 33.96
CA ARG A 259 -8.82 25.62 33.87
C ARG A 259 -7.33 25.71 33.57
N MET A 260 -6.56 24.74 34.05
CA MET A 260 -5.17 24.57 33.62
C MET A 260 -5.15 23.99 32.22
N ARG A 261 -4.39 24.62 31.31
CA ARG A 261 -4.21 24.18 29.92
C ARG A 261 -2.73 24.11 29.59
N SER A 262 -2.39 23.28 28.63
CA SER A 262 -1.03 23.15 28.10
C SER A 262 -0.94 23.83 26.73
N LYS A 263 0.24 24.38 26.42
CA LYS A 263 0.59 24.89 25.09
C LYS A 263 1.95 24.35 24.68
N TRP A 264 2.03 23.77 23.49
CA TRP A 264 3.31 23.35 22.91
C TRP A 264 3.97 24.53 22.21
N VAL A 265 5.18 24.89 22.65
CA VAL A 265 5.89 26.08 22.18
C VAL A 265 7.31 25.74 21.75
N GLU A 266 7.93 26.66 20.99
CA GLU A 266 9.32 26.54 20.51
C GLU A 266 9.54 25.30 19.61
N GLY A 267 10.79 25.03 19.22
CA GLY A 267 11.12 23.93 18.32
C GLY A 267 11.04 24.29 16.83
N GLU A 268 11.06 23.26 15.99
CA GLU A 268 11.13 23.36 14.53
C GLU A 268 9.72 23.31 13.94
N ILE A 269 9.43 24.12 12.91
CA ILE A 269 8.17 24.09 12.18
C ILE A 269 8.44 23.80 10.71
N VAL A 270 7.83 22.74 10.20
CA VAL A 270 7.75 22.44 8.77
C VAL A 270 6.33 22.64 8.26
N GLN A 271 6.17 22.75 6.94
CA GLN A 271 4.89 22.89 6.28
C GLN A 271 4.55 21.59 5.53
N ALA A 272 3.33 21.12 5.68
CA ALA A 272 2.77 20.01 4.93
C ALA A 272 1.84 20.56 3.85
N MET A 273 2.28 20.52 2.59
CA MET A 273 1.50 20.96 1.43
C MET A 273 0.82 19.77 0.76
N ALA A 274 -0.47 19.89 0.47
CA ALA A 274 -1.24 18.81 -0.14
C ALA A 274 -1.01 18.69 -1.65
N TYR A 275 -1.00 17.45 -2.13
CA TYR A 275 -1.14 17.07 -3.52
C TYR A 275 -2.28 16.06 -3.62
N ASP A 276 -3.31 16.39 -4.39
CA ASP A 276 -4.47 15.54 -4.60
C ASP A 276 -4.23 14.62 -5.80
N ASN A 277 -4.59 13.34 -5.66
CA ASN A 277 -4.52 12.33 -6.72
C ASN A 277 -5.93 11.75 -6.88
N PRO A 278 -6.67 12.15 -7.92
CA PRO A 278 -8.02 11.64 -8.16
C PRO A 278 -8.03 10.12 -8.34
N ILE A 279 -8.96 9.43 -7.70
CA ILE A 279 -9.16 7.98 -7.82
C ILE A 279 -10.56 7.73 -8.40
N PRO A 280 -10.68 7.42 -9.70
CA PRO A 280 -11.97 7.12 -10.32
C PRO A 280 -12.47 5.72 -9.91
N GLY A 281 -13.77 5.58 -9.67
CA GLY A 281 -14.41 4.27 -9.51
C GLY A 281 -14.84 3.69 -10.85
N PHE A 282 -14.95 2.37 -10.94
CA PHE A 282 -15.47 1.68 -12.13
C PHE A 282 -16.99 1.75 -12.19
N ASP A 283 -17.55 2.11 -13.35
CA ASP A 283 -19.00 2.18 -13.58
C ASP A 283 -19.72 2.97 -12.48
N THR A 284 -19.20 4.18 -12.25
CA THR A 284 -19.75 5.18 -11.34
C THR A 284 -19.25 6.57 -11.72
N TYR A 285 -20.03 7.58 -11.34
CA TYR A 285 -19.66 8.99 -11.44
C TYR A 285 -18.80 9.48 -10.28
N ASN A 286 -18.59 8.66 -9.24
CA ASN A 286 -17.78 9.01 -8.10
C ASN A 286 -16.28 8.98 -8.43
N THR A 287 -15.57 10.03 -8.02
CA THR A 287 -14.11 10.07 -8.02
C THR A 287 -13.65 10.56 -6.66
N ILE A 288 -13.04 9.67 -5.88
CA ILE A 288 -12.50 9.99 -4.55
C ILE A 288 -11.06 10.51 -4.67
N ASN A 289 -10.40 10.71 -3.54
CA ASN A 289 -9.08 11.33 -3.50
C ASN A 289 -8.07 10.52 -2.67
N LEU A 290 -6.85 10.44 -3.16
CA LEU A 290 -5.66 10.20 -2.37
C LEU A 290 -4.90 11.51 -2.17
N ARG A 291 -4.90 12.02 -0.94
CA ARG A 291 -4.16 13.23 -0.57
C ARG A 291 -2.78 12.87 -0.03
N LEU A 292 -1.74 13.41 -0.64
CA LEU A 292 -0.35 13.19 -0.26
C LEU A 292 0.29 14.48 0.26
N TRP A 293 1.06 14.38 1.34
CA TRP A 293 1.74 15.52 1.95
C TRP A 293 3.19 15.62 1.46
N LYS A 294 3.56 16.78 0.92
CA LYS A 294 4.96 17.17 0.66
C LYS A 294 5.45 18.04 1.81
N ALA A 295 6.59 17.69 2.38
CA ALA A 295 7.24 18.52 3.38
C ALA A 295 7.95 19.70 2.71
N ALA A 296 7.65 20.91 3.18
CA ALA A 296 8.24 22.16 2.73
C ALA A 296 8.76 22.96 3.96
N PRO A 297 9.82 23.78 3.81
CA PRO A 297 10.34 24.54 4.95
C PRO A 297 9.39 25.62 5.44
N GLY A 298 9.43 25.92 6.73
CA GLY A 298 8.74 27.08 7.32
C GLY A 298 9.31 28.42 6.82
N LYS A 299 10.64 28.48 6.64
CA LYS A 299 11.41 29.58 6.04
C LYS A 299 12.27 29.02 4.90
N GLU A 300 12.02 29.48 3.67
CA GLU A 300 12.71 28.94 2.49
C GLU A 300 14.20 29.28 2.43
N PHE A 301 14.60 30.46 2.94
CA PHE A 301 15.93 31.00 2.77
C PHE A 301 16.32 32.03 3.83
N ASP A 302 17.59 32.04 4.25
CA ASP A 302 18.16 33.06 5.13
C ASP A 302 19.16 33.97 4.38
N PHE A 303 18.70 35.16 4.01
CA PHE A 303 19.52 36.16 3.30
C PHE A 303 20.72 36.66 4.09
N HIS A 304 20.62 36.74 5.42
CA HIS A 304 21.73 37.22 6.24
C HIS A 304 22.87 36.20 6.21
N LEU A 305 22.57 34.92 6.42
CA LEU A 305 23.56 33.84 6.35
C LEU A 305 24.18 33.73 4.95
N PHE A 306 23.39 33.91 3.90
CA PHE A 306 23.89 33.90 2.53
C PHE A 306 24.87 35.05 2.27
N ASN A 307 24.53 36.27 2.68
CA ASN A 307 25.37 37.45 2.46
C ASN A 307 26.72 37.39 3.19
N VAL A 308 26.80 36.68 4.32
CA VAL A 308 28.06 36.45 5.05
C VAL A 308 28.83 35.21 4.58
N GLY A 309 28.47 34.64 3.42
CA GLY A 309 29.17 33.50 2.80
C GLY A 309 28.83 32.11 3.39
N ARG A 310 27.84 32.01 4.29
CA ARG A 310 27.42 30.75 4.94
C ARG A 310 26.34 30.05 4.13
N TYR A 311 26.64 29.74 2.87
CA TYR A 311 25.66 29.25 1.88
C TYR A 311 24.92 27.97 2.30
N LEU A 312 25.63 26.95 2.81
CA LEU A 312 25.00 25.70 3.24
C LEU A 312 24.02 25.92 4.42
N GLU A 313 24.29 26.90 5.27
CA GLU A 313 23.46 27.19 6.43
C GLU A 313 22.21 27.97 6.04
N SER A 314 22.29 28.81 5.01
CA SER A 314 21.17 29.59 4.48
C SER A 314 20.00 28.74 3.94
N VAL A 315 20.25 27.46 3.63
CA VAL A 315 19.28 26.50 3.09
C VAL A 315 19.06 25.27 3.98
N ARG A 316 19.64 25.25 5.20
CA ARG A 316 19.62 24.08 6.09
C ARG A 316 18.21 23.66 6.49
N GLU A 317 17.32 24.62 6.76
CA GLU A 317 15.91 24.34 7.10
C GLU A 317 15.16 23.67 5.95
N ARG A 318 15.43 24.11 4.72
CA ARG A 318 14.89 23.49 3.51
C ARG A 318 15.28 22.03 3.39
N GLN A 319 16.57 21.73 3.52
CA GLN A 319 17.07 20.35 3.43
C GLN A 319 16.46 19.44 4.50
N ARG A 320 16.33 19.92 5.74
CA ARG A 320 15.69 19.16 6.83
C ARG A 320 14.23 18.86 6.53
N ALA A 321 13.47 19.84 6.05
CA ALA A 321 12.07 19.65 5.70
C ALA A 321 11.92 18.66 4.53
N GLU A 322 12.64 18.88 3.43
CA GLU A 322 12.57 18.02 2.24
C GLU A 322 12.96 16.56 2.53
N SER A 323 13.85 16.33 3.50
CA SER A 323 14.25 14.96 3.91
C SER A 323 13.09 14.12 4.44
N ILE A 324 12.06 14.74 5.04
CA ILE A 324 10.90 14.04 5.60
C ILE A 324 10.11 13.34 4.48
N SER A 325 9.91 14.00 3.33
CA SER A 325 9.18 13.40 2.18
C SER A 325 10.13 12.92 1.06
N ALA A 326 11.38 12.62 1.37
CA ALA A 326 12.35 12.18 0.37
C ALA A 326 12.19 10.68 0.04
N VAL A 327 12.38 9.80 1.03
CA VAL A 327 12.49 8.35 0.86
C VAL A 327 11.54 7.61 1.80
N LEU A 328 10.91 6.55 1.32
CA LEU A 328 10.06 5.64 2.10
C LEU A 328 10.93 4.65 2.90
N TYR A 329 10.64 4.48 4.19
CA TYR A 329 11.37 3.62 5.13
C TYR A 329 12.89 3.90 5.13
N PRO A 330 13.31 5.10 5.59
CA PRO A 330 14.73 5.40 5.73
C PRO A 330 15.39 4.36 6.67
N ASN A 331 16.66 4.06 6.42
CA ASN A 331 17.41 3.11 7.24
C ASN A 331 17.45 3.57 8.70
N ASP A 332 16.82 2.81 9.58
CA ASP A 332 16.63 3.10 11.00
C ASP A 332 17.56 2.29 11.92
N ASN A 333 18.63 1.72 11.36
CA ASN A 333 19.72 1.14 12.14
C ASN A 333 20.55 2.18 12.91
N THR A 334 20.37 3.48 12.63
CA THR A 334 21.00 4.60 13.37
C THR A 334 19.95 5.43 14.12
N LEU A 335 20.39 6.23 15.09
CA LEU A 335 19.50 7.12 15.85
C LEU A 335 18.85 8.18 14.96
N GLU A 336 19.60 8.73 14.00
CA GLU A 336 19.11 9.71 13.03
C GLU A 336 18.03 9.11 12.12
N GLY A 337 18.21 7.85 11.73
CA GLY A 337 17.23 7.10 10.95
C GLY A 337 15.93 6.86 11.72
N LYS A 338 16.03 6.48 12.99
CA LYS A 338 14.89 6.35 13.90
C LYS A 338 14.16 7.68 14.09
N GLU A 339 14.89 8.76 14.31
CA GLU A 339 14.32 10.10 14.47
C GLU A 339 13.60 10.55 13.18
N LEU A 340 14.19 10.33 12.01
CA LEU A 340 13.57 10.65 10.72
C LEU A 340 12.30 9.83 10.47
N ARG A 341 12.30 8.53 10.75
CA ARG A 341 11.13 7.66 10.60
C ARG A 341 9.97 8.11 11.52
N LEU A 342 10.25 8.49 12.77
CA LEU A 342 9.23 9.05 13.66
C LEU A 342 8.75 10.43 13.19
N LYS A 343 9.64 11.29 12.67
CA LYS A 343 9.26 12.56 12.03
C LYS A 343 8.31 12.35 10.85
N GLN A 344 8.57 11.37 10.00
CA GLN A 344 7.69 11.02 8.87
C GLN A 344 6.29 10.66 9.35
N GLN A 345 6.20 9.73 10.32
CA GLN A 345 4.93 9.31 10.88
C GLN A 345 4.14 10.48 11.46
N TYR A 346 4.77 11.28 12.33
CA TYR A 346 4.10 12.42 12.93
C TYR A 346 3.70 13.49 11.90
N PHE A 347 4.58 13.78 10.94
CA PHE A 347 4.35 14.78 9.90
C PHE A 347 3.04 14.55 9.16
N PHE A 348 2.85 13.35 8.63
CA PHE A 348 1.68 13.10 7.79
C PHE A 348 0.40 12.98 8.63
N VAL A 349 0.46 12.42 9.84
CA VAL A 349 -0.76 12.32 10.67
C VAL A 349 -1.18 13.68 11.20
N CYS A 350 -0.24 14.55 11.59
CA CYS A 350 -0.55 15.89 12.07
C CYS A 350 -1.26 16.71 10.98
N ALA A 351 -0.71 16.71 9.75
CA ALA A 351 -1.35 17.37 8.62
C ALA A 351 -2.74 16.78 8.29
N THR A 352 -2.85 15.45 8.36
CA THR A 352 -4.11 14.74 8.08
C THR A 352 -5.20 15.06 9.09
N VAL A 353 -4.91 14.98 10.39
CA VAL A 353 -5.87 15.30 11.46
C VAL A 353 -6.34 16.75 11.34
N GLN A 354 -5.42 17.69 11.10
CA GLN A 354 -5.79 19.10 10.86
C GLN A 354 -6.72 19.27 9.64
N ASP A 355 -6.48 18.57 8.53
CA ASP A 355 -7.34 18.66 7.34
C ASP A 355 -8.72 18.02 7.53
N VAL A 356 -8.78 16.89 8.23
CA VAL A 356 -10.04 16.22 8.59
C VAL A 356 -10.89 17.12 9.49
N LEU A 357 -10.30 17.67 10.55
CA LEU A 357 -11.01 18.56 11.48
C LEU A 357 -11.44 19.88 10.82
N ARG A 358 -10.61 20.44 9.93
CA ARG A 358 -11.01 21.60 9.11
C ARG A 358 -12.27 21.28 8.30
N ARG A 359 -12.34 20.09 7.70
CA ARG A 359 -13.50 19.69 6.88
C ARG A 359 -14.75 19.49 7.73
N PHE A 360 -14.61 18.85 8.89
CA PHE A 360 -15.67 18.69 9.86
C PHE A 360 -16.27 20.04 10.29
N LYS A 361 -15.40 21.04 10.55
CA LYS A 361 -15.79 22.41 10.96
C LYS A 361 -16.37 23.30 9.85
N LYS A 362 -16.47 22.82 8.61
CA LYS A 362 -17.08 23.62 7.52
C LYS A 362 -18.55 23.90 7.73
N VAL A 363 -19.26 22.97 8.38
CA VAL A 363 -20.64 23.19 8.78
C VAL A 363 -20.63 24.08 10.02
N SER A 364 -21.24 25.26 9.88
CA SER A 364 -21.23 26.30 10.91
C SER A 364 -21.92 25.81 12.19
N ASN A 365 -21.32 26.09 13.35
CA ASN A 365 -21.85 25.77 14.68
C ASN A 365 -22.10 24.27 14.94
N ARG A 366 -21.37 23.37 14.27
CA ARG A 366 -21.44 21.93 14.54
C ARG A 366 -20.91 21.58 15.94
N ASP A 367 -21.60 20.69 16.63
CA ASP A 367 -21.15 20.16 17.92
C ASP A 367 -20.03 19.13 17.72
N TRP A 368 -19.01 19.17 18.58
CA TRP A 368 -17.96 18.15 18.64
C TRP A 368 -18.49 16.75 18.91
N ASN A 369 -19.63 16.63 19.59
CA ASN A 369 -20.30 15.35 19.81
C ASN A 369 -20.76 14.68 18.51
N ASP A 370 -20.91 15.43 17.42
CA ASP A 370 -21.22 14.89 16.09
C ASP A 370 -19.99 14.23 15.43
N LEU A 371 -18.78 14.41 15.96
CA LEU A 371 -17.53 13.97 15.32
C LEU A 371 -17.56 12.48 14.94
N PRO A 372 -17.95 11.53 15.81
CA PRO A 372 -17.99 10.11 15.46
C PRO A 372 -19.05 9.74 14.44
N SER A 373 -20.13 10.53 14.35
CA SER A 373 -21.18 10.36 13.34
C SER A 373 -20.77 10.90 11.97
N LYS A 374 -19.67 11.66 11.86
CA LYS A 374 -19.20 12.28 10.61
C LYS A 374 -17.81 11.84 10.17
N VAL A 375 -16.98 11.34 11.07
CA VAL A 375 -15.57 11.04 10.83
C VAL A 375 -15.22 9.66 11.37
N GLN A 376 -14.55 8.87 10.53
CA GLN A 376 -13.87 7.62 10.90
C GLN A 376 -12.45 7.65 10.35
N MET A 377 -11.49 7.13 11.11
CA MET A 377 -10.07 7.12 10.76
C MET A 377 -9.50 5.71 10.90
N GLN A 378 -9.08 5.12 9.79
CA GLN A 378 -8.46 3.79 9.78
C GLN A 378 -6.94 3.92 9.85
N LEU A 379 -6.35 3.29 10.87
CA LEU A 379 -4.93 3.11 11.06
C LEU A 379 -4.50 1.85 10.31
N ASN A 380 -3.83 2.02 9.16
CA ASN A 380 -3.27 0.90 8.41
C ASN A 380 -1.91 0.50 8.99
N ASP A 381 -1.90 -0.53 9.84
CA ASP A 381 -0.77 -0.92 10.71
C ASP A 381 -0.45 0.16 11.76
N THR A 382 0.66 0.01 12.48
CA THR A 382 1.06 0.84 13.62
C THR A 382 1.64 2.21 13.23
N HIS A 383 2.06 2.41 11.98
CA HIS A 383 2.69 3.66 11.53
C HIS A 383 1.89 4.94 11.83
N PRO A 384 0.56 5.01 11.60
CA PRO A 384 -0.25 6.18 11.94
C PRO A 384 -0.70 6.27 13.41
N THR A 385 -0.25 5.40 14.32
CA THR A 385 -0.78 5.34 15.71
C THR A 385 -0.65 6.67 16.45
N ILE A 386 0.39 7.46 16.16
CA ILE A 386 0.59 8.78 16.78
C ILE A 386 -0.53 9.80 16.42
N ALA A 387 -1.43 9.46 15.48
CA ALA A 387 -2.67 10.20 15.23
C ALA A 387 -3.60 10.25 16.45
N ILE A 388 -3.62 9.19 17.28
CA ILE A 388 -4.44 9.12 18.50
C ILE A 388 -4.06 10.26 19.47
N PRO A 389 -2.81 10.37 19.94
CA PRO A 389 -2.42 11.47 20.81
C PRO A 389 -2.41 12.83 20.10
N GLU A 390 -2.24 12.90 18.78
CA GLU A 390 -2.36 14.18 18.05
C GLU A 390 -3.79 14.71 18.01
N LEU A 391 -4.79 13.85 17.81
CA LEU A 391 -6.19 14.27 17.91
C LEU A 391 -6.51 14.77 19.32
N MET A 392 -6.09 14.02 20.34
CA MET A 392 -6.22 14.45 21.74
C MET A 392 -5.56 15.82 21.96
N ARG A 393 -4.35 16.03 21.45
CA ARG A 393 -3.65 17.32 21.56
C ARG A 393 -4.48 18.45 20.95
N ILE A 394 -5.01 18.29 19.74
CA ILE A 394 -5.80 19.33 19.08
C ILE A 394 -7.08 19.61 19.86
N LEU A 395 -7.81 18.58 20.28
CA LEU A 395 -9.07 18.74 21.02
C LEU A 395 -8.85 19.45 22.38
N LEU A 396 -7.78 19.11 23.10
CA LEU A 396 -7.48 19.72 24.41
C LEU A 396 -6.85 21.11 24.28
N ASP A 397 -5.73 21.19 23.55
CA ASP A 397 -4.84 22.35 23.58
C ASP A 397 -5.32 23.45 22.63
N VAL A 398 -5.98 23.10 21.51
CA VAL A 398 -6.47 24.06 20.52
C VAL A 398 -7.95 24.33 20.71
N GLU A 399 -8.79 23.29 20.72
CA GLU A 399 -10.25 23.43 20.76
C GLU A 399 -10.80 23.58 22.19
N GLY A 400 -10.01 23.26 23.22
CA GLY A 400 -10.36 23.53 24.62
C GLY A 400 -11.36 22.56 25.25
N LEU A 401 -11.49 21.35 24.70
CA LEU A 401 -12.35 20.30 25.26
C LEU A 401 -11.77 19.76 26.57
N GLU A 402 -12.65 19.17 27.38
CA GLU A 402 -12.27 18.40 28.55
C GLU A 402 -11.65 17.05 28.15
N TRP A 403 -10.81 16.49 29.04
CA TRP A 403 -10.15 15.20 28.80
C TRP A 403 -11.13 14.08 28.47
N GLU A 404 -12.17 13.90 29.28
CA GLU A 404 -13.13 12.80 29.10
C GLU A 404 -13.86 12.90 27.76
N GLN A 405 -14.29 14.11 27.39
CA GLN A 405 -14.96 14.34 26.12
C GLN A 405 -13.99 14.09 24.95
N ALA A 406 -12.79 14.65 24.99
CA ALA A 406 -11.79 14.47 23.93
C ALA A 406 -11.40 13.00 23.75
N TRP A 407 -11.24 12.25 24.86
CA TRP A 407 -10.86 10.84 24.84
C TRP A 407 -11.99 9.95 24.33
N ASP A 408 -13.23 10.22 24.73
CA ASP A 408 -14.40 9.50 24.23
C ASP A 408 -14.55 9.68 22.71
N LEU A 409 -14.50 10.93 22.23
CA LEU A 409 -14.53 11.24 20.80
C LEU A 409 -13.38 10.54 20.05
N THR A 410 -12.17 10.57 20.61
CA THR A 410 -11.00 9.94 20.00
C THR A 410 -11.19 8.43 19.85
N LYS A 411 -11.61 7.73 20.91
CA LYS A 411 -11.83 6.28 20.88
C LYS A 411 -12.88 5.87 19.86
N GLN A 412 -13.91 6.68 19.64
CA GLN A 412 -15.03 6.33 18.76
C GLN A 412 -14.73 6.50 17.27
N ILE A 413 -13.69 7.26 16.88
CA ILE A 413 -13.37 7.50 15.47
C ILE A 413 -12.19 6.70 14.94
N PHE A 414 -11.28 6.24 15.79
CA PHE A 414 -10.12 5.46 15.35
C PHE A 414 -10.42 3.97 15.28
N ASN A 415 -9.87 3.32 14.26
CA ASN A 415 -9.92 1.87 14.06
C ASN A 415 -8.54 1.38 13.61
N TYR A 416 -8.12 0.19 14.04
CA TYR A 416 -6.76 -0.33 13.81
C TYR A 416 -6.76 -1.66 13.05
N THR A 417 -6.12 -1.68 11.88
CA THR A 417 -5.84 -2.92 11.15
C THR A 417 -4.43 -3.42 11.50
N ASN A 418 -4.31 -4.62 12.05
CA ASN A 418 -3.03 -5.27 12.29
C ASN A 418 -2.66 -6.19 11.11
N HIS A 419 -1.40 -6.16 10.69
CA HIS A 419 -0.84 -6.99 9.60
C HIS A 419 0.31 -7.89 10.06
N THR A 420 0.50 -8.05 11.36
CA THR A 420 1.75 -8.59 11.95
C THR A 420 1.45 -9.76 12.87
N VAL A 421 1.99 -10.93 12.53
CA VAL A 421 1.92 -12.13 13.39
C VAL A 421 3.01 -12.13 14.47
N LEU A 422 4.21 -11.64 14.14
CA LEU A 422 5.39 -11.73 15.01
C LEU A 422 5.43 -10.58 16.02
N PRO A 423 5.39 -10.84 17.35
CA PRO A 423 5.43 -9.79 18.37
C PRO A 423 6.66 -8.88 18.27
N GLU A 424 7.80 -9.43 17.85
CA GLU A 424 9.06 -8.69 17.65
C GLU A 424 9.01 -7.69 16.49
N ALA A 425 8.05 -7.84 15.57
CA ALA A 425 7.85 -6.94 14.45
C ALA A 425 6.86 -5.80 14.75
N LEU A 426 6.24 -5.78 15.94
CA LEU A 426 5.41 -4.66 16.39
C LEU A 426 6.27 -3.44 16.72
N GLU A 427 5.87 -2.29 16.20
CA GLU A 427 6.65 -1.06 16.33
C GLU A 427 6.73 -0.58 17.79
N LYS A 428 7.97 -0.31 18.24
CA LYS A 428 8.28 0.25 19.55
C LYS A 428 9.23 1.43 19.39
N TRP A 429 8.97 2.49 20.13
CA TRP A 429 9.82 3.69 20.13
C TRP A 429 10.40 3.93 21.51
N SER A 430 11.64 4.45 21.56
CA SER A 430 12.20 4.97 22.80
C SER A 430 11.32 6.08 23.36
N ALA A 431 10.98 6.01 24.64
CA ALA A 431 10.23 7.06 25.31
C ALA A 431 11.01 8.38 25.34
N GLU A 432 12.34 8.31 25.43
CA GLU A 432 13.22 9.48 25.35
C GLU A 432 13.15 10.14 23.97
N LEU A 433 13.18 9.34 22.89
CA LEU A 433 13.05 9.87 21.53
C LEU A 433 11.71 10.57 21.30
N ILE A 434 10.61 9.95 21.75
CA ILE A 434 9.29 10.58 21.68
C ILE A 434 9.25 11.84 22.56
N GLY A 435 9.81 11.83 23.77
CA GLY A 435 9.84 13.00 24.64
C GLY A 435 10.64 14.17 24.06
N LYS A 436 11.77 13.87 23.40
CA LYS A 436 12.59 14.88 22.72
C LYS A 436 11.88 15.47 21.52
N LEU A 437 11.25 14.64 20.68
CA LEU A 437 10.68 15.07 19.41
C LEU A 437 9.24 15.58 19.53
N LEU A 438 8.44 14.98 20.42
CA LEU A 438 7.00 15.16 20.57
C LEU A 438 6.63 15.24 22.08
N PRO A 439 7.15 16.25 22.82
CA PRO A 439 7.04 16.30 24.27
C PRO A 439 5.59 16.32 24.76
N ARG A 440 4.69 17.01 24.04
CA ARG A 440 3.27 17.07 24.40
C ARG A 440 2.58 15.71 24.23
N HIS A 441 2.91 14.99 23.16
CA HIS A 441 2.35 13.66 22.89
C HIS A 441 2.79 12.66 23.96
N LEU A 442 4.03 12.74 24.44
CA LEU A 442 4.49 11.90 25.54
C LEU A 442 3.63 12.11 26.81
N LEU A 443 3.32 13.37 27.15
CA LEU A 443 2.45 13.67 28.30
C LEU A 443 1.02 13.12 28.11
N ILE A 444 0.47 13.21 26.91
CA ILE A 444 -0.85 12.64 26.59
C ILE A 444 -0.79 11.11 26.67
N ILE A 445 0.25 10.47 26.13
CA ILE A 445 0.45 9.02 26.21
C ILE A 445 0.57 8.56 27.68
N ASN A 446 1.27 9.32 28.52
CA ASN A 446 1.35 9.04 29.96
C ASN A 446 -0.02 9.02 30.61
N GLU A 447 -0.85 10.01 30.32
CA GLU A 447 -2.19 10.14 30.89
C GLU A 447 -3.13 9.05 30.37
N ILE A 448 -3.09 8.74 29.07
CA ILE A 448 -3.82 7.60 28.48
C ILE A 448 -3.42 6.30 29.20
N ASN A 449 -2.12 6.05 29.34
CA ASN A 449 -1.61 4.85 29.99
C ASN A 449 -2.04 4.77 31.45
N PHE A 450 -1.91 5.87 32.21
CA PHE A 450 -2.27 5.91 33.62
C PHE A 450 -3.76 5.58 33.84
N ARG A 451 -4.65 6.23 33.08
CA ARG A 451 -6.09 5.98 33.17
C ARG A 451 -6.46 4.56 32.77
N PHE A 452 -5.91 4.10 31.65
CA PHE A 452 -6.15 2.74 31.18
C PHE A 452 -5.68 1.68 32.20
N LEU A 453 -4.49 1.84 32.78
CA LEU A 453 -4.00 0.90 33.79
C LEU A 453 -4.85 0.90 35.07
N ASN A 454 -5.46 2.03 35.44
CA ASN A 454 -6.44 2.07 36.53
C ASN A 454 -7.73 1.30 36.19
N GLU A 455 -8.21 1.39 34.95
CA GLU A 455 -9.34 0.57 34.46
C GLU A 455 -8.99 -0.93 34.48
N VAL A 456 -7.80 -1.29 33.98
CA VAL A 456 -7.29 -2.68 33.97
C VAL A 456 -7.18 -3.23 35.39
N ARG A 457 -6.63 -2.44 36.33
CA ARG A 457 -6.55 -2.81 37.74
C ARG A 457 -7.94 -2.98 38.37
N GLY A 458 -8.92 -2.16 37.97
CA GLY A 458 -10.32 -2.31 38.37
C GLY A 458 -10.95 -3.66 37.96
N VAL A 459 -10.48 -4.25 36.84
CA VAL A 459 -10.99 -5.54 36.31
C VAL A 459 -10.21 -6.75 36.82
N PHE A 460 -8.88 -6.64 36.88
CA PHE A 460 -8.00 -7.77 37.20
C PHE A 460 -7.37 -7.71 38.59
N GLY A 461 -7.65 -6.68 39.39
CA GLY A 461 -7.00 -6.47 40.67
C GLY A 461 -5.51 -6.22 40.49
N ASP A 462 -4.69 -6.77 41.39
CA ASP A 462 -3.23 -6.57 41.40
C ASP A 462 -2.46 -7.64 40.59
N ASP A 463 -3.03 -8.15 39.48
CA ASP A 463 -2.30 -9.02 38.53
C ASP A 463 -1.31 -8.18 37.70
N TRP A 464 -0.15 -7.90 38.32
CA TRP A 464 0.90 -7.06 37.74
C TRP A 464 1.49 -7.62 36.44
N ASN A 465 1.39 -8.93 36.19
CA ASN A 465 1.85 -9.52 34.94
C ASN A 465 0.95 -9.10 33.78
N LYS A 466 -0.38 -9.19 33.95
CA LYS A 466 -1.33 -8.72 32.93
C LYS A 466 -1.27 -7.21 32.75
N ILE A 467 -1.25 -6.45 33.86
CA ILE A 467 -1.12 -4.99 33.85
C ILE A 467 0.15 -4.57 33.09
N SER A 468 1.29 -5.21 33.38
CA SER A 468 2.54 -4.94 32.68
C SER A 468 2.45 -5.25 31.20
N ARG A 469 1.87 -6.40 30.79
CA ARG A 469 1.70 -6.74 29.37
C ARG A 469 0.74 -5.82 28.62
N MET A 470 -0.26 -5.24 29.28
CA MET A 470 -1.22 -4.33 28.66
C MET A 470 -0.81 -2.86 28.65
N SER A 471 0.18 -2.47 29.46
CA SER A 471 0.72 -1.10 29.48
C SER A 471 1.14 -0.63 28.09
N ILE A 472 1.04 0.67 27.81
CA ILE A 472 1.66 1.27 26.63
C ILE A 472 3.19 1.24 26.79
N TYR A 473 3.68 1.29 28.01
CA TYR A 473 5.11 1.23 28.30
C TYR A 473 5.62 -0.19 28.46
N GLU A 474 6.72 -0.49 27.77
CA GLU A 474 7.59 -1.62 28.07
C GLU A 474 8.76 -1.11 28.93
N GLU A 475 8.87 -1.65 30.14
CA GLU A 475 9.96 -1.34 31.05
C GLU A 475 11.20 -2.18 30.69
N GLY A 476 12.39 -1.63 30.91
CA GLY A 476 13.67 -2.27 30.57
C GLY A 476 14.83 -1.29 30.77
N GLU A 477 16.01 -1.60 30.23
CA GLU A 477 17.16 -0.68 30.24
C GLU A 477 16.82 0.66 29.57
N GLU A 478 16.12 0.59 28.45
CA GLU A 478 15.49 1.72 27.79
C GLU A 478 13.97 1.54 27.87
N LYS A 479 13.27 2.54 28.40
CA LYS A 479 11.81 2.56 28.43
C LYS A 479 11.26 2.78 27.02
N ARG A 480 10.36 1.91 26.57
CA ARG A 480 9.80 1.93 25.21
C ARG A 480 8.28 2.09 25.21
N ILE A 481 7.76 2.75 24.19
CA ILE A 481 6.34 2.92 23.91
C ILE A 481 5.94 1.88 22.88
N ARG A 482 4.99 1.01 23.24
CA ARG A 482 4.42 -0.03 22.39
C ARG A 482 3.27 0.56 21.58
N MET A 483 3.53 0.87 20.31
CA MET A 483 2.55 1.54 19.45
C MET A 483 1.32 0.66 19.21
N ALA A 484 1.51 -0.66 19.10
CA ALA A 484 0.38 -1.58 18.95
C ALA A 484 -0.57 -1.55 20.15
N ASN A 485 -0.05 -1.48 21.38
CA ASN A 485 -0.88 -1.34 22.59
C ASN A 485 -1.62 -0.01 22.59
N LEU A 486 -0.94 1.09 22.25
CA LEU A 486 -1.58 2.41 22.11
C LEU A 486 -2.71 2.39 21.06
N ALA A 487 -2.49 1.71 19.92
CA ALA A 487 -3.50 1.56 18.87
C ALA A 487 -4.73 0.76 19.36
N VAL A 488 -4.52 -0.36 20.05
CA VAL A 488 -5.61 -1.17 20.64
C VAL A 488 -6.40 -0.36 21.67
N ILE A 489 -5.72 0.42 22.52
CA ILE A 489 -6.36 1.23 23.56
C ILE A 489 -7.16 2.38 22.95
N GLY A 490 -6.59 3.11 21.99
CA GLY A 490 -7.19 4.32 21.42
C GLY A 490 -8.16 4.09 20.26
N SER A 491 -8.41 2.84 19.84
CA SER A 491 -9.32 2.52 18.73
C SER A 491 -10.62 1.88 19.20
N ARG A 492 -11.72 2.07 18.47
CA ARG A 492 -13.00 1.39 18.68
C ARG A 492 -12.91 -0.09 18.29
N HIS A 493 -12.41 -0.35 17.09
CA HIS A 493 -12.22 -1.70 16.56
C HIS A 493 -10.76 -1.98 16.22
N VAL A 494 -10.36 -3.24 16.38
CA VAL A 494 -9.09 -3.83 15.94
C VAL A 494 -9.43 -4.98 15.03
N ASN A 495 -8.85 -5.04 13.83
CA ASN A 495 -9.10 -6.17 12.94
C ASN A 495 -7.81 -6.78 12.39
N GLY A 496 -7.82 -8.11 12.23
CA GLY A 496 -6.83 -8.83 11.43
C GLY A 496 -7.26 -8.91 9.96
N VAL A 497 -6.38 -9.50 9.14
CA VAL A 497 -6.44 -9.44 7.66
C VAL A 497 -6.71 -10.79 6.97
N ALA A 498 -6.99 -11.82 7.77
CA ALA A 498 -7.36 -13.17 7.40
C ALA A 498 -7.98 -13.84 8.64
N ALA A 499 -8.87 -14.81 8.46
CA ALA A 499 -9.60 -15.41 9.59
C ALA A 499 -8.65 -16.00 10.65
N ILE A 500 -7.68 -16.81 10.21
CA ILE A 500 -6.68 -17.43 11.10
C ILE A 500 -5.77 -16.38 11.73
N HIS A 501 -5.36 -15.37 10.95
CA HIS A 501 -4.57 -14.25 11.48
C HIS A 501 -5.32 -13.54 12.61
N SER A 502 -6.60 -13.23 12.42
CA SER A 502 -7.43 -12.59 13.44
C SER A 502 -7.56 -13.44 14.70
N GLU A 503 -7.58 -14.78 14.58
CA GLU A 503 -7.54 -15.68 15.73
C GLU A 503 -6.17 -15.70 16.43
N LEU A 504 -5.06 -15.67 15.69
CA LEU A 504 -3.70 -15.55 16.26
C LEU A 504 -3.52 -14.20 16.97
N VAL A 505 -4.05 -13.11 16.40
CA VAL A 505 -4.05 -11.78 17.05
C VAL A 505 -4.77 -11.84 18.41
N LYS A 506 -5.88 -12.59 18.51
CA LYS A 506 -6.62 -12.75 19.76
C LYS A 506 -5.93 -13.67 20.77
N LYS A 507 -5.34 -14.78 20.32
CA LYS A 507 -4.80 -15.83 21.19
C LYS A 507 -3.36 -15.58 21.64
N ASP A 508 -2.54 -15.07 20.74
CA ASP A 508 -1.09 -15.01 20.94
C ASP A 508 -0.59 -13.58 21.09
N LEU A 509 -1.17 -12.62 20.35
CA LEU A 509 -0.67 -11.25 20.32
C LEU A 509 -1.29 -10.35 21.40
N PHE A 510 -2.62 -10.41 21.56
CA PHE A 510 -3.37 -9.56 22.50
C PHE A 510 -4.34 -10.31 23.43
N PRO A 511 -3.99 -11.48 23.99
CA PRO A 511 -4.93 -12.27 24.80
C PRO A 511 -5.47 -11.52 26.01
N GLU A 512 -4.64 -10.74 26.71
CA GLU A 512 -5.10 -9.96 27.86
C GLU A 512 -6.05 -8.83 27.48
N PHE A 513 -5.87 -8.20 26.31
CA PHE A 513 -6.80 -7.19 25.82
C PHE A 513 -8.15 -7.81 25.45
N VAL A 514 -8.15 -8.97 24.81
CA VAL A 514 -9.39 -9.70 24.49
C VAL A 514 -10.15 -10.01 25.79
N GLU A 515 -9.48 -10.55 26.79
CA GLU A 515 -10.09 -10.84 28.09
C GLU A 515 -10.62 -9.57 28.78
N PHE A 516 -9.83 -8.49 28.80
CA PHE A 516 -10.21 -7.22 29.42
C PHE A 516 -11.47 -6.63 28.81
N TYR A 517 -11.50 -6.46 27.48
CA TYR A 517 -12.64 -5.87 26.80
C TYR A 517 -13.87 -6.77 26.88
N SER A 518 -13.71 -8.10 26.87
CA SER A 518 -14.82 -9.03 27.08
C SER A 518 -15.45 -8.87 28.47
N ARG A 519 -14.64 -8.73 29.53
CA ARG A 519 -15.14 -8.48 30.90
C ARG A 519 -15.82 -7.12 31.06
N GLN A 520 -15.44 -6.15 30.24
CA GLN A 520 -16.07 -4.83 30.14
C GLN A 520 -17.34 -4.82 29.26
N GLY A 521 -17.71 -5.96 28.65
CA GLY A 521 -18.89 -6.08 27.80
C GLY A 521 -18.69 -5.69 26.33
N PHE A 522 -17.45 -5.45 25.89
CA PHE A 522 -17.12 -5.09 24.51
C PHE A 522 -16.70 -6.31 23.68
N ASN A 523 -17.67 -7.01 23.11
CA ASN A 523 -17.42 -8.23 22.31
C ASN A 523 -16.93 -7.94 20.88
N ASN A 524 -17.20 -6.75 20.35
CA ASN A 524 -16.84 -6.38 18.97
C ASN A 524 -15.52 -5.61 18.88
N LYS A 525 -14.66 -5.68 19.90
CA LYS A 525 -13.35 -5.01 19.90
C LYS A 525 -12.40 -5.61 18.86
N PHE A 526 -12.39 -6.93 18.70
CA PHE A 526 -11.50 -7.66 17.80
C PHE A 526 -12.31 -8.32 16.67
N LEU A 527 -12.20 -7.77 15.47
CA LEU A 527 -12.91 -8.19 14.26
C LEU A 527 -11.96 -8.89 13.27
N ASN A 528 -12.52 -9.38 12.17
CA ASN A 528 -11.78 -9.88 11.02
C ASN A 528 -12.30 -9.23 9.75
N VAL A 529 -11.40 -8.79 8.88
CA VAL A 529 -11.73 -8.45 7.49
C VAL A 529 -10.65 -9.09 6.61
N THR A 530 -10.98 -10.21 5.97
CA THR A 530 -10.03 -10.89 5.07
C THR A 530 -9.69 -9.97 3.91
N ASN A 531 -8.40 -9.80 3.59
CA ASN A 531 -7.93 -9.00 2.46
C ASN A 531 -8.49 -9.45 1.09
N GLY A 532 -8.32 -8.58 0.09
CA GLY A 532 -8.66 -8.87 -1.30
C GLY A 532 -7.79 -8.09 -2.30
N VAL A 533 -8.12 -8.22 -3.59
CA VAL A 533 -7.52 -7.46 -4.69
C VAL A 533 -8.59 -6.99 -5.68
N THR A 534 -8.37 -5.84 -6.33
CA THR A 534 -9.33 -5.29 -7.32
C THR A 534 -9.27 -6.08 -8.64
N PRO A 535 -10.40 -6.61 -9.14
CA PRO A 535 -10.45 -7.29 -10.45
C PRO A 535 -10.20 -6.35 -11.63
N ARG A 536 -10.50 -5.05 -11.50
CA ARG A 536 -10.28 -4.06 -12.58
C ARG A 536 -8.81 -4.00 -12.97
N ARG A 537 -7.91 -3.86 -12.00
CA ARG A 537 -6.46 -3.82 -12.31
C ARG A 537 -5.91 -5.21 -12.61
N TRP A 538 -6.22 -6.20 -11.77
CA TRP A 538 -5.50 -7.47 -11.76
C TRP A 538 -6.05 -8.51 -12.73
N ILE A 539 -7.19 -8.25 -13.38
CA ILE A 539 -7.74 -9.07 -14.45
C ILE A 539 -7.98 -8.20 -15.69
N TYR A 540 -8.83 -7.17 -15.60
CA TYR A 540 -9.24 -6.39 -16.78
C TYR A 540 -8.07 -5.63 -17.44
N CYS A 541 -7.28 -4.89 -16.66
CA CYS A 541 -6.11 -4.16 -17.18
C CYS A 541 -4.92 -5.10 -17.49
N ALA A 542 -4.63 -6.05 -16.60
CA ALA A 542 -3.44 -6.92 -16.72
C ALA A 542 -3.60 -8.04 -17.78
N ASN A 543 -4.82 -8.57 -17.92
CA ASN A 543 -5.10 -9.77 -18.67
C ASN A 543 -6.39 -9.63 -19.49
N ARG A 544 -6.37 -8.69 -20.45
CA ARG A 544 -7.52 -8.40 -21.32
C ARG A 544 -8.12 -9.65 -21.98
N GLY A 545 -7.29 -10.58 -22.45
CA GLY A 545 -7.77 -11.83 -23.06
C GLY A 545 -8.57 -12.71 -22.09
N LEU A 546 -8.21 -12.74 -20.80
CA LEU A 546 -9.00 -13.45 -19.78
C LEU A 546 -10.27 -12.68 -19.42
N ALA A 547 -10.20 -11.36 -19.36
CA ALA A 547 -11.37 -10.52 -19.11
C ALA A 547 -12.43 -10.69 -20.20
N ASP A 548 -12.03 -10.66 -21.49
CA ASP A 548 -12.93 -10.90 -22.61
C ASP A 548 -13.52 -12.32 -22.56
N LEU A 549 -12.71 -13.33 -22.18
CA LEU A 549 -13.19 -14.70 -21.96
C LEU A 549 -14.25 -14.76 -20.86
N PHE A 550 -14.01 -14.12 -19.70
CA PHE A 550 -15.00 -14.05 -18.62
C PHE A 550 -16.29 -13.42 -19.11
N SER A 551 -16.22 -12.26 -19.77
CA SER A 551 -17.41 -11.55 -20.22
C SER A 551 -18.19 -12.32 -21.28
N ASN A 552 -17.51 -13.03 -22.19
CA ASN A 552 -18.17 -13.85 -23.21
C ASN A 552 -18.90 -15.07 -22.60
N TRP A 553 -18.26 -15.79 -21.68
CA TRP A 553 -18.84 -16.98 -21.07
C TRP A 553 -19.88 -16.68 -19.99
N LEU A 554 -19.76 -15.53 -19.29
CA LEU A 554 -20.72 -15.07 -18.29
C LEU A 554 -21.83 -14.19 -18.88
N GLY A 555 -21.65 -13.70 -20.12
CA GLY A 555 -22.62 -12.88 -20.86
C GLY A 555 -22.65 -11.39 -20.47
N SER A 556 -21.75 -10.92 -19.60
CA SER A 556 -21.70 -9.52 -19.14
C SER A 556 -20.35 -9.16 -18.50
N ASP A 557 -19.99 -7.88 -18.48
CA ASP A 557 -18.87 -7.30 -17.73
C ASP A 557 -19.19 -7.06 -16.23
N SER A 558 -20.42 -7.36 -15.78
CA SER A 558 -20.87 -7.14 -14.39
C SER A 558 -20.01 -7.81 -13.32
N TRP A 559 -19.25 -8.85 -13.68
CA TRP A 559 -18.29 -9.52 -12.78
C TRP A 559 -17.19 -8.58 -12.27
N LEU A 560 -16.96 -7.42 -12.91
CA LEU A 560 -16.01 -6.42 -12.45
C LEU A 560 -16.43 -5.70 -11.15
N LYS A 561 -17.74 -5.69 -10.85
CA LYS A 561 -18.33 -5.21 -9.59
C LYS A 561 -18.76 -6.36 -8.67
N GLU A 562 -19.17 -7.49 -9.26
CA GLU A 562 -19.60 -8.68 -8.52
C GLU A 562 -18.76 -9.90 -8.91
N LEU A 563 -17.55 -9.99 -8.34
CA LEU A 563 -16.58 -11.03 -8.74
C LEU A 563 -17.09 -12.46 -8.53
N ASP A 564 -18.04 -12.69 -7.61
CA ASP A 564 -18.65 -14.00 -7.37
C ASP A 564 -19.31 -14.60 -8.63
N MET A 565 -19.67 -13.78 -9.62
CA MET A 565 -20.21 -14.24 -10.90
C MET A 565 -19.25 -15.18 -11.65
N VAL A 566 -17.93 -15.08 -11.42
CA VAL A 566 -16.94 -15.93 -12.11
C VAL A 566 -17.10 -17.42 -11.78
N ALA A 567 -17.79 -17.77 -10.68
CA ALA A 567 -18.15 -19.14 -10.36
C ALA A 567 -19.01 -19.80 -11.47
N GLY A 568 -19.74 -19.01 -12.26
CA GLY A 568 -20.53 -19.48 -13.39
C GLY A 568 -19.71 -20.24 -14.45
N LEU A 569 -18.41 -19.98 -14.56
CA LEU A 569 -17.50 -20.70 -15.47
C LEU A 569 -17.39 -22.19 -15.14
N GLN A 570 -17.63 -22.59 -13.87
CA GLN A 570 -17.57 -24.00 -13.48
C GLN A 570 -18.62 -24.86 -14.18
N ASN A 571 -19.76 -24.26 -14.58
CA ASN A 571 -20.80 -24.96 -15.35
C ASN A 571 -20.32 -25.39 -16.75
N HIS A 572 -19.25 -24.79 -17.24
CA HIS A 572 -18.67 -25.02 -18.56
C HIS A 572 -17.25 -25.63 -18.47
N ILE A 573 -16.82 -26.09 -17.30
CA ILE A 573 -15.44 -26.51 -17.06
C ILE A 573 -15.00 -27.70 -17.92
N ASP A 574 -15.95 -28.55 -18.31
CA ASP A 574 -15.74 -29.69 -19.21
C ASP A 574 -15.93 -29.35 -20.69
N ASP A 575 -16.27 -28.10 -21.02
CA ASP A 575 -16.42 -27.65 -22.40
C ASP A 575 -15.04 -27.56 -23.09
N PRO A 576 -14.80 -28.33 -24.18
CA PRO A 576 -13.52 -28.30 -24.89
C PRO A 576 -13.16 -26.92 -25.46
N GLN A 577 -14.15 -26.10 -25.80
CA GLN A 577 -13.95 -24.76 -26.33
C GLN A 577 -13.43 -23.81 -25.25
N LEU A 578 -14.03 -23.82 -24.06
CA LEU A 578 -13.56 -23.02 -22.91
C LEU A 578 -12.09 -23.36 -22.60
N ARG A 579 -11.78 -24.65 -22.48
CA ARG A 579 -10.40 -25.12 -22.19
C ARG A 579 -9.41 -24.70 -23.26
N LYS A 580 -9.80 -24.74 -24.54
CA LYS A 580 -8.96 -24.29 -25.66
C LYS A 580 -8.69 -22.80 -25.59
N GLU A 581 -9.72 -21.98 -25.36
CA GLU A 581 -9.59 -20.53 -25.22
C GLU A 581 -8.73 -20.16 -24.01
N TRP A 582 -8.95 -20.82 -22.87
CA TRP A 582 -8.17 -20.64 -21.65
C TRP A 582 -6.67 -20.83 -21.88
N ARG A 583 -6.30 -21.94 -22.53
CA ARG A 583 -4.90 -22.24 -22.89
C ARG A 583 -4.34 -21.22 -23.86
N ALA A 584 -5.12 -20.75 -24.83
CA ALA A 584 -4.69 -19.74 -25.79
C ALA A 584 -4.37 -18.41 -25.09
N VAL A 585 -5.22 -17.97 -24.15
CA VAL A 585 -4.98 -16.77 -23.32
C VAL A 585 -3.72 -16.93 -22.48
N LYS A 586 -3.55 -18.05 -21.77
CA LYS A 586 -2.33 -18.32 -20.97
C LYS A 586 -1.07 -18.29 -21.83
N ARG A 587 -1.11 -18.94 -22.99
CA ARG A 587 0.02 -18.98 -23.93
C ARG A 587 0.41 -17.57 -24.41
N GLU A 588 -0.55 -16.73 -24.74
CA GLU A 588 -0.27 -15.36 -25.18
C GLU A 588 0.36 -14.53 -24.06
N ASN A 589 -0.14 -14.67 -22.82
CA ASN A 589 0.49 -14.04 -21.66
C ASN A 589 1.92 -14.51 -21.44
N LYS A 590 2.19 -15.81 -21.61
CA LYS A 590 3.56 -16.37 -21.53
C LYS A 590 4.48 -15.78 -22.59
N LYS A 591 4.00 -15.55 -23.83
CA LYS A 591 4.80 -14.83 -24.85
C LYS A 591 5.16 -13.42 -24.43
N ARG A 592 4.20 -12.66 -23.88
CA ARG A 592 4.44 -11.30 -23.37
C ARG A 592 5.52 -11.30 -22.29
N LEU A 593 5.45 -12.22 -21.33
CA LEU A 593 6.48 -12.35 -20.29
C LEU A 593 7.82 -12.83 -20.87
N ALA A 594 7.84 -13.79 -21.79
CA ALA A 594 9.07 -14.27 -22.41
C ALA A 594 9.80 -13.14 -23.16
N ALA A 595 9.07 -12.30 -23.91
CA ALA A 595 9.64 -11.12 -24.57
C ALA A 595 10.17 -10.09 -23.55
N TRP A 596 9.43 -9.86 -22.46
CA TRP A 596 9.87 -8.97 -21.37
C TRP A 596 11.17 -9.48 -20.72
N VAL A 597 11.27 -10.79 -20.48
CA VAL A 597 12.45 -11.46 -19.90
C VAL A 597 13.62 -11.42 -20.87
N GLU A 598 13.41 -11.66 -22.16
CA GLU A 598 14.46 -11.57 -23.16
C GLU A 598 15.03 -10.14 -23.22
N GLN A 599 14.17 -9.13 -23.26
CA GLN A 599 14.58 -7.73 -23.33
C GLN A 599 15.38 -7.26 -22.10
N ARG A 600 15.02 -7.71 -20.89
CA ARG A 600 15.58 -7.17 -19.63
C ARG A 600 16.60 -8.07 -18.96
N CYS A 601 16.52 -9.37 -19.18
CA CYS A 601 17.38 -10.37 -18.54
C CYS A 601 18.26 -11.10 -19.55
N ASN A 602 18.06 -10.91 -20.86
CA ASN A 602 18.78 -11.62 -21.93
C ASN A 602 18.67 -13.15 -21.81
N VAL A 603 17.48 -13.65 -21.43
CA VAL A 603 17.19 -15.08 -21.35
C VAL A 603 16.00 -15.40 -22.26
N LYS A 604 16.21 -16.31 -23.21
CA LYS A 604 15.13 -16.85 -24.04
C LYS A 604 14.42 -17.99 -23.31
N LEU A 605 13.09 -17.90 -23.24
CA LEU A 605 12.22 -18.91 -22.63
C LEU A 605 11.40 -19.60 -23.72
N ASP A 606 11.25 -20.92 -23.61
CA ASP A 606 10.36 -21.70 -24.48
C ASP A 606 8.94 -21.65 -23.91
N VAL A 607 8.07 -20.87 -24.57
CA VAL A 607 6.68 -20.63 -24.16
C VAL A 607 5.82 -21.89 -24.26
N ASP A 608 6.11 -22.75 -25.23
CA ASP A 608 5.24 -23.87 -25.58
C ASP A 608 5.51 -25.10 -24.72
N ARG A 609 6.76 -25.28 -24.26
CA ARG A 609 7.16 -26.46 -23.46
C ARG A 609 7.40 -26.17 -21.99
N MET A 610 7.88 -24.98 -21.62
CA MET A 610 8.29 -24.73 -20.23
C MET A 610 7.10 -24.39 -19.34
N LEU A 611 7.04 -25.02 -18.17
CA LEU A 611 6.25 -24.53 -17.03
C LEU A 611 6.84 -23.21 -16.52
N PHE A 612 6.04 -22.15 -16.42
CA PHE A 612 6.46 -20.88 -15.84
C PHE A 612 6.21 -20.89 -14.33
N ASP A 613 7.28 -21.11 -13.56
CA ASP A 613 7.30 -21.25 -12.10
C ASP A 613 7.84 -19.99 -11.44
N ILE A 614 6.99 -19.25 -10.71
CA ILE A 614 7.26 -17.86 -10.34
C ILE A 614 7.21 -17.65 -8.82
N GLN A 615 8.25 -17.04 -8.25
CA GLN A 615 8.29 -16.57 -6.88
C GLN A 615 8.63 -15.07 -6.83
N VAL A 616 7.61 -14.21 -6.81
CA VAL A 616 7.78 -12.74 -6.74
C VAL A 616 7.21 -12.14 -5.45
N LYS A 617 8.10 -11.66 -4.58
CA LYS A 617 7.79 -11.03 -3.29
C LYS A 617 9.06 -10.41 -2.70
N ARG A 618 8.93 -9.64 -1.61
CA ARG A 618 10.09 -9.15 -0.83
C ARG A 618 11.07 -10.29 -0.54
N ILE A 619 12.37 -10.07 -0.75
CA ILE A 619 13.40 -11.07 -0.45
C ILE A 619 13.65 -11.07 1.06
N HIS A 620 13.43 -12.22 1.69
CA HIS A 620 13.57 -12.40 3.13
C HIS A 620 13.74 -13.88 3.47
N GLU A 621 14.51 -14.21 4.50
CA GLU A 621 14.71 -15.59 4.94
C GLU A 621 13.39 -16.36 5.20
N TYR A 622 12.41 -15.79 5.91
CA TYR A 622 11.12 -16.46 6.18
C TYR A 622 10.25 -16.68 4.94
N LYS A 623 10.46 -15.91 3.86
CA LYS A 623 9.76 -16.09 2.56
C LYS A 623 10.36 -17.22 1.73
N ARG A 624 11.50 -17.76 2.17
CA ARG A 624 12.20 -18.96 1.69
C ARG A 624 12.49 -18.98 0.18
N GLN A 625 12.88 -17.85 -0.42
CA GLN A 625 13.49 -17.87 -1.76
C GLN A 625 14.72 -18.79 -1.81
N LEU A 626 15.44 -18.91 -0.68
CA LEU A 626 16.55 -19.85 -0.54
C LEU A 626 16.10 -21.31 -0.66
N LEU A 627 14.93 -21.71 -0.14
CA LEU A 627 14.39 -23.07 -0.33
C LEU A 627 14.16 -23.36 -1.82
N ASN A 628 13.62 -22.40 -2.56
CA ASN A 628 13.45 -22.50 -4.00
C ASN A 628 14.81 -22.60 -4.75
N CYS A 629 15.82 -21.84 -4.32
CA CYS A 629 17.18 -21.96 -4.85
C CYS A 629 17.77 -23.36 -4.63
N LEU A 630 17.62 -23.91 -3.41
CA LEU A 630 18.14 -25.23 -3.05
C LEU A 630 17.47 -26.33 -3.89
N TYR A 631 16.15 -26.25 -4.09
CA TYR A 631 15.44 -27.17 -4.98
C TYR A 631 15.87 -27.02 -6.45
N THR A 632 16.05 -25.79 -6.93
CA THR A 632 16.49 -25.53 -8.30
C THR A 632 17.87 -26.15 -8.55
N LEU A 633 18.78 -26.05 -7.58
CA LEU A 633 20.08 -26.72 -7.62
C LEU A 633 19.95 -28.25 -7.58
N HIS A 634 19.06 -28.79 -6.75
CA HIS A 634 18.78 -30.22 -6.74
C HIS A 634 18.29 -30.70 -8.11
N ARG A 635 17.32 -30.01 -8.73
CA ARG A 635 16.82 -30.33 -10.07
C ARG A 635 17.93 -30.26 -11.11
N TYR A 636 18.78 -29.23 -11.07
CA TYR A 636 19.94 -29.11 -11.95
C TYR A 636 20.90 -30.30 -11.82
N LEU A 637 21.29 -30.66 -10.58
CA LEU A 637 22.18 -31.79 -10.33
C LEU A 637 21.57 -33.12 -10.77
N THR A 638 20.26 -33.32 -10.57
CA THR A 638 19.54 -34.50 -11.07
C THR A 638 19.56 -34.55 -12.60
N LEU A 639 19.29 -33.44 -13.29
CA LEU A 639 19.36 -33.37 -14.76
C LEU A 639 20.76 -33.69 -15.29
N LYS A 640 21.83 -33.23 -14.62
CA LYS A 640 23.21 -33.55 -15.00
C LYS A 640 23.54 -35.03 -14.92
N LYS A 641 22.90 -35.77 -14.01
CA LYS A 641 23.10 -37.23 -13.85
C LYS A 641 22.29 -38.06 -14.85
N MET A 642 21.19 -37.51 -15.37
CA MET A 642 20.35 -38.17 -16.36
C MET A 642 21.07 -38.32 -17.70
N SER A 643 20.82 -39.43 -18.39
CA SER A 643 21.13 -39.60 -19.81
C SER A 643 20.32 -38.63 -20.68
N PRO A 644 20.77 -38.32 -21.92
CA PRO A 644 20.01 -37.46 -22.82
C PRO A 644 18.54 -37.90 -23.02
N HIS A 645 18.29 -39.22 -23.11
CA HIS A 645 16.95 -39.77 -23.30
C HIS A 645 16.05 -39.60 -22.04
N GLU A 646 16.60 -39.73 -20.84
CA GLU A 646 15.85 -39.47 -19.61
C GLU A 646 15.48 -37.98 -19.50
N ARG A 647 16.36 -37.08 -19.93
CA ARG A 647 16.09 -35.63 -19.92
C ARG A 647 14.93 -35.24 -20.85
N GLU A 648 14.76 -35.92 -21.99
CA GLU A 648 13.65 -35.64 -22.92
C GLU A 648 12.26 -35.82 -22.28
N ASN A 649 12.15 -36.67 -21.25
CA ASN A 649 10.89 -36.99 -20.58
C ASN A 649 10.60 -36.09 -19.36
N VAL A 650 11.48 -35.16 -19.01
CA VAL A 650 11.25 -34.21 -17.91
C VAL A 650 10.38 -33.05 -18.37
N VAL A 651 9.60 -32.46 -17.47
CA VAL A 651 8.89 -31.20 -17.74
C VAL A 651 9.91 -30.06 -17.80
N PRO A 652 10.07 -29.37 -18.95
CA PRO A 652 10.92 -28.19 -19.02
C PRO A 652 10.38 -27.09 -18.10
N ARG A 653 11.24 -26.33 -17.43
CA ARG A 653 10.82 -25.35 -16.42
C ARG A 653 11.61 -24.06 -16.51
N ALA A 654 10.91 -22.94 -16.37
CA ALA A 654 11.50 -21.63 -16.17
C ALA A 654 11.24 -21.18 -14.72
N THR A 655 12.24 -21.30 -13.85
CA THR A 655 12.19 -20.83 -12.46
C THR A 655 12.51 -19.34 -12.43
N MET A 656 11.55 -18.52 -12.07
CA MET A 656 11.67 -17.06 -12.05
C MET A 656 11.49 -16.52 -10.63
N ILE A 657 12.50 -15.86 -10.09
CA ILE A 657 12.48 -15.25 -8.75
C ILE A 657 12.61 -13.74 -8.90
N GLY A 658 11.78 -12.97 -8.19
CA GLY A 658 11.85 -11.51 -8.24
C GLY A 658 11.47 -10.85 -6.91
N GLY A 659 11.98 -9.65 -6.70
CA GLY A 659 11.73 -8.90 -5.47
C GLY A 659 12.90 -8.03 -5.06
N LYS A 660 12.66 -7.20 -4.04
CA LYS A 660 13.65 -6.28 -3.46
C LYS A 660 14.09 -6.79 -2.08
N ALA A 661 15.37 -6.69 -1.78
CA ALA A 661 15.92 -6.84 -0.43
C ALA A 661 15.97 -5.47 0.26
N ALA A 662 15.81 -5.39 1.58
CA ALA A 662 16.05 -4.13 2.29
C ALA A 662 17.56 -3.75 2.18
N PRO A 663 17.92 -2.46 2.06
CA PRO A 663 19.30 -2.06 1.77
C PRO A 663 20.32 -2.57 2.80
N GLY A 664 19.93 -2.64 4.08
CA GLY A 664 20.76 -3.12 5.19
C GLY A 664 20.70 -4.64 5.43
N TYR A 665 19.90 -5.40 4.68
CA TYR A 665 19.71 -6.83 4.92
C TYR A 665 20.67 -7.68 4.07
N PHE A 666 21.85 -7.95 4.63
CA PHE A 666 22.94 -8.65 3.95
C PHE A 666 22.55 -10.04 3.41
N THR A 667 21.94 -10.89 4.25
CA THR A 667 21.52 -12.25 3.84
C THR A 667 20.54 -12.21 2.67
N ALA A 668 19.55 -11.31 2.71
CA ALA A 668 18.59 -11.15 1.60
C ALA A 668 19.27 -10.71 0.30
N LYS A 669 20.26 -9.79 0.37
CA LYS A 669 21.07 -9.41 -0.81
C LYS A 669 21.92 -10.57 -1.33
N ASN A 670 22.45 -11.41 -0.45
CA ASN A 670 23.22 -12.59 -0.86
C ASN A 670 22.33 -13.67 -1.49
N ILE A 671 21.07 -13.81 -1.08
CA ILE A 671 20.11 -14.67 -1.78
C ILE A 671 19.88 -14.18 -3.22
N ILE A 672 19.74 -12.87 -3.45
CA ILE A 672 19.64 -12.30 -4.81
C ILE A 672 20.89 -12.66 -5.64
N LYS A 673 22.08 -12.52 -5.05
CA LYS A 673 23.35 -12.91 -5.68
C LYS A 673 23.39 -14.39 -6.01
N LEU A 674 22.95 -15.25 -5.09
CA LEU A 674 22.88 -16.69 -5.30
C LEU A 674 21.97 -17.05 -6.48
N VAL A 675 20.77 -16.47 -6.57
CA VAL A 675 19.85 -16.70 -7.71
C VAL A 675 20.51 -16.36 -9.05
N ASN A 676 21.16 -15.19 -9.14
CA ASN A 676 21.81 -14.75 -10.37
C ASN A 676 22.99 -15.66 -10.76
N ASN A 677 23.74 -16.15 -9.77
CA ASN A 677 24.84 -17.08 -10.00
C ASN A 677 24.34 -18.48 -10.41
N ILE A 678 23.23 -18.96 -9.83
CA ILE A 678 22.54 -20.17 -10.30
C ILE A 678 22.10 -19.98 -11.75
N ALA A 679 21.49 -18.85 -12.09
CA ALA A 679 21.09 -18.54 -13.46
C ALA A 679 22.28 -18.54 -14.43
N GLN A 680 23.42 -17.97 -14.04
CA GLN A 680 24.63 -17.98 -14.86
C GLN A 680 25.13 -19.40 -15.15
N VAL A 681 25.11 -20.30 -14.15
CA VAL A 681 25.56 -21.69 -14.35
C VAL A 681 24.54 -22.48 -15.17
N VAL A 682 23.26 -22.46 -14.77
CA VAL A 682 22.20 -23.28 -15.38
C VAL A 682 21.91 -22.87 -16.81
N ASN A 683 21.77 -21.57 -17.08
CA ASN A 683 21.34 -21.10 -18.41
C ASN A 683 22.42 -21.30 -19.49
N ASN A 684 23.68 -21.40 -19.08
CA ASN A 684 24.84 -21.60 -19.96
C ASN A 684 25.30 -23.07 -20.04
N ASP A 685 24.67 -23.99 -19.31
CA ASP A 685 24.98 -25.43 -19.42
C ASP A 685 24.24 -26.05 -20.62
N PRO A 686 24.94 -26.49 -21.68
CA PRO A 686 24.31 -27.05 -22.87
C PRO A 686 23.54 -28.36 -22.61
N ASP A 687 23.84 -29.08 -21.53
CA ASP A 687 23.16 -30.32 -21.18
C ASP A 687 21.77 -30.10 -20.56
N VAL A 688 21.57 -28.92 -19.96
CA VAL A 688 20.44 -28.67 -19.04
C VAL A 688 19.57 -27.50 -19.48
N ASN A 689 20.12 -26.51 -20.17
CA ASN A 689 19.46 -25.23 -20.40
C ASN A 689 18.18 -25.29 -21.27
N GLN A 690 17.93 -26.40 -21.97
CA GLN A 690 16.67 -26.66 -22.69
C GLN A 690 15.56 -27.15 -21.77
N TYR A 691 15.92 -27.72 -20.61
CA TYR A 691 15.01 -28.31 -19.64
C TYR A 691 14.83 -27.46 -18.38
N LEU A 692 15.81 -26.61 -18.06
CA LEU A 692 15.74 -25.70 -16.92
C LEU A 692 16.34 -24.34 -17.29
N LYS A 693 15.55 -23.29 -17.08
CA LYS A 693 16.00 -21.90 -17.09
C LYS A 693 15.77 -21.28 -15.72
N VAL A 694 16.69 -20.41 -15.31
CA VAL A 694 16.57 -19.65 -14.06
C VAL A 694 16.72 -18.17 -14.36
N VAL A 695 15.82 -17.34 -13.83
CA VAL A 695 15.81 -15.90 -14.09
C VAL A 695 15.57 -15.14 -12.80
N PHE A 696 16.40 -14.13 -12.54
CA PHE A 696 16.05 -13.09 -11.57
C PHE A 696 15.29 -11.97 -12.28
N LEU A 697 14.08 -11.63 -11.83
CA LEU A 697 13.24 -10.57 -12.38
C LEU A 697 13.55 -9.24 -11.66
N PRO A 698 14.28 -8.30 -12.29
CA PRO A 698 14.73 -7.09 -11.63
C PRO A 698 13.60 -6.07 -11.43
N ASN A 699 13.78 -5.21 -10.43
CA ASN A 699 12.92 -4.06 -10.11
C ASN A 699 11.42 -4.40 -10.07
N TYR A 700 11.04 -5.48 -9.41
CA TYR A 700 9.64 -5.87 -9.27
C TYR A 700 8.80 -4.71 -8.69
N ASN A 701 7.77 -4.31 -9.43
CA ASN A 701 6.80 -3.24 -9.15
C ASN A 701 5.42 -3.63 -9.71
N VAL A 702 4.44 -2.73 -9.70
CA VAL A 702 3.08 -3.06 -10.19
C VAL A 702 3.05 -3.26 -11.69
N SER A 703 3.73 -2.40 -12.45
CA SER A 703 3.78 -2.53 -13.91
C SER A 703 4.37 -3.87 -14.36
N HIS A 704 5.45 -4.31 -13.72
CA HIS A 704 6.03 -5.63 -13.98
C HIS A 704 5.11 -6.75 -13.51
N ALA A 705 4.45 -6.60 -12.36
CA ALA A 705 3.47 -7.58 -11.87
C ALA A 705 2.29 -7.78 -12.85
N GLN A 706 1.83 -6.72 -13.53
CA GLN A 706 0.78 -6.82 -14.57
C GLN A 706 1.20 -7.64 -15.81
N VAL A 707 2.51 -7.86 -16.02
CA VAL A 707 3.03 -8.75 -17.07
C VAL A 707 3.30 -10.16 -16.51
N ILE A 708 3.88 -10.23 -15.32
CA ILE A 708 4.32 -11.49 -14.69
C ILE A 708 3.14 -12.36 -14.26
N ILE A 709 2.14 -11.78 -13.59
CA ILE A 709 1.04 -12.54 -12.98
C ILE A 709 0.18 -13.28 -14.02
N PRO A 710 -0.27 -12.64 -15.12
CA PRO A 710 -1.09 -13.33 -16.14
C PRO A 710 -0.39 -14.52 -16.81
N ALA A 711 0.94 -14.50 -16.84
CA ALA A 711 1.78 -15.51 -17.51
C ALA A 711 2.16 -16.70 -16.61
N SER A 712 1.91 -16.62 -15.31
CA SER A 712 2.27 -17.69 -14.37
C SER A 712 1.40 -18.93 -14.61
N ASP A 713 2.07 -20.08 -14.74
CA ASP A 713 1.43 -21.38 -14.63
C ASP A 713 1.40 -21.80 -13.15
N LEU A 714 2.56 -21.72 -12.48
CA LEU A 714 2.73 -21.99 -11.06
C LEU A 714 3.28 -20.76 -10.33
N SER A 715 2.75 -20.46 -9.15
CA SER A 715 3.28 -19.45 -8.24
C SER A 715 3.66 -20.03 -6.89
N GLN A 716 4.79 -19.58 -6.33
CA GLN A 716 5.33 -20.10 -5.08
C GLN A 716 5.00 -19.21 -3.87
N HIS A 717 4.23 -19.79 -2.95
CA HIS A 717 3.81 -19.18 -1.69
C HIS A 717 4.26 -20.01 -0.51
N ILE A 718 5.59 -20.07 -0.36
CA ILE A 718 6.29 -21.06 0.45
C ILE A 718 6.88 -20.51 1.75
N SER A 719 6.27 -19.52 2.39
CA SER A 719 6.79 -18.98 3.65
C SER A 719 6.74 -20.05 4.76
N THR A 720 7.58 -19.94 5.80
CA THR A 720 7.48 -20.85 6.96
C THR A 720 6.09 -20.70 7.59
N ALA A 721 5.40 -21.79 7.90
CA ALA A 721 4.04 -21.72 8.44
C ALA A 721 3.97 -20.86 9.72
N GLY A 722 2.92 -20.04 9.84
CA GLY A 722 2.76 -19.09 10.95
C GLY A 722 3.50 -17.77 10.78
N THR A 723 4.06 -17.46 9.60
CA THR A 723 4.80 -16.20 9.37
C THR A 723 4.09 -15.23 8.43
N GLU A 724 3.12 -15.69 7.63
CA GLU A 724 2.28 -14.85 6.79
C GLU A 724 0.93 -14.53 7.45
N ALA A 725 0.62 -13.25 7.57
CA ALA A 725 -0.71 -12.81 7.99
C ALA A 725 -1.80 -13.07 6.93
N SER A 726 -1.45 -12.96 5.65
CA SER A 726 -2.39 -13.04 4.52
C SER A 726 -1.59 -13.40 3.25
N GLY A 727 -1.69 -12.60 2.18
CA GLY A 727 -0.94 -12.79 0.95
C GLY A 727 -1.73 -12.36 -0.29
N THR A 728 -1.73 -11.07 -0.61
CA THR A 728 -2.54 -10.56 -1.73
C THR A 728 -1.98 -10.93 -3.11
N SER A 729 -0.70 -11.29 -3.25
CA SER A 729 -0.19 -11.80 -4.52
C SER A 729 -0.70 -13.21 -4.84
N ASN A 730 -0.95 -14.03 -3.81
CA ASN A 730 -1.54 -15.37 -3.95
C ASN A 730 -2.87 -15.25 -4.71
N MET A 731 -3.73 -14.32 -4.25
CA MET A 731 -5.03 -14.05 -4.85
C MET A 731 -4.92 -13.67 -6.33
N LYS A 732 -3.96 -12.79 -6.67
CA LYS A 732 -3.78 -12.32 -8.07
C LYS A 732 -3.36 -13.43 -9.01
N PHE A 733 -2.46 -14.32 -8.58
CA PHE A 733 -2.03 -15.46 -9.38
C PHE A 733 -3.19 -16.39 -9.68
N VAL A 734 -3.97 -16.76 -8.66
CA VAL A 734 -5.10 -17.69 -8.82
C VAL A 734 -6.22 -17.06 -9.65
N MET A 735 -6.54 -15.78 -9.44
CA MET A 735 -7.49 -15.04 -10.30
C MET A 735 -7.11 -15.05 -11.79
N ASN A 736 -5.83 -15.22 -12.11
CA ASN A 736 -5.31 -15.30 -13.48
C ASN A 736 -5.03 -16.74 -13.95
N GLY A 737 -5.54 -17.75 -13.23
CA GLY A 737 -5.38 -19.17 -13.56
C GLY A 737 -4.01 -19.75 -13.22
N GLY A 738 -3.16 -19.07 -12.45
CA GLY A 738 -1.95 -19.67 -11.90
C GLY A 738 -2.26 -20.55 -10.69
N LEU A 739 -1.68 -21.74 -10.61
CA LEU A 739 -1.83 -22.64 -9.46
C LEU A 739 -0.77 -22.37 -8.40
N ILE A 740 -1.08 -22.67 -7.14
CA ILE A 740 -0.18 -22.41 -6.02
C ILE A 740 0.59 -23.67 -5.62
N LEU A 741 1.91 -23.54 -5.50
CA LEU A 741 2.74 -24.40 -4.65
C LEU A 741 3.04 -23.63 -3.35
N GLY A 742 2.63 -24.16 -2.21
CA GLY A 742 2.67 -23.39 -0.98
C GLY A 742 2.62 -24.20 0.31
N THR A 743 2.88 -23.50 1.42
CA THR A 743 2.61 -23.98 2.77
C THR A 743 1.17 -23.70 3.18
N LEU A 744 0.70 -24.39 4.22
CA LEU A 744 -0.59 -24.08 4.84
C LEU A 744 -0.43 -22.85 5.76
N ASP A 745 -0.30 -21.67 5.15
CA ASP A 745 0.02 -20.40 5.82
C ASP A 745 -0.66 -19.19 5.14
N GLY A 746 -1.04 -18.19 5.93
CA GLY A 746 -1.67 -16.95 5.45
C GLY A 746 -2.86 -17.20 4.49
N ALA A 747 -2.88 -16.48 3.37
CA ALA A 747 -3.98 -16.54 2.40
C ALA A 747 -4.11 -17.89 1.66
N ASN A 748 -3.09 -18.77 1.71
CA ASN A 748 -3.18 -20.10 1.10
C ASN A 748 -4.30 -20.93 1.73
N ILE A 749 -4.60 -20.71 3.01
CA ILE A 749 -5.61 -21.48 3.73
C ILE A 749 -6.99 -21.13 3.20
N GLU A 750 -7.34 -19.85 3.16
CA GLU A 750 -8.63 -19.40 2.65
C GLU A 750 -8.76 -19.67 1.14
N ILE A 751 -7.70 -19.51 0.34
CA ILE A 751 -7.75 -19.85 -1.09
C ILE A 751 -8.06 -21.33 -1.29
N ARG A 752 -7.43 -22.20 -0.49
CA ARG A 752 -7.69 -23.64 -0.53
C ARG A 752 -9.13 -23.98 -0.12
N GLU A 753 -9.67 -23.30 0.89
CA GLU A 753 -11.06 -23.48 1.34
C GLU A 753 -12.06 -23.14 0.22
N GLU A 754 -11.82 -22.05 -0.54
CA GLU A 754 -12.70 -21.66 -1.64
C GLU A 754 -12.49 -22.52 -2.90
N CYS A 755 -11.25 -22.83 -3.26
CA CYS A 755 -10.92 -23.50 -4.53
C CYS A 755 -10.99 -25.03 -4.45
N GLY A 756 -10.86 -25.61 -3.26
CA GLY A 756 -10.77 -27.05 -3.03
C GLY A 756 -9.34 -27.60 -2.99
N ASP A 757 -9.18 -28.72 -2.28
CA ASP A 757 -7.88 -29.34 -1.94
C ASP A 757 -7.03 -29.77 -3.15
N ASP A 758 -7.67 -30.05 -4.28
CA ASP A 758 -7.04 -30.50 -5.52
C ASP A 758 -6.41 -29.37 -6.34
N THR A 759 -6.74 -28.11 -6.03
CA THR A 759 -6.28 -26.94 -6.80
C THR A 759 -4.95 -26.35 -6.32
N MET A 760 -4.37 -26.90 -5.25
CA MET A 760 -3.13 -26.41 -4.66
C MET A 760 -2.16 -27.55 -4.31
N PHE A 761 -0.87 -27.29 -4.49
CA PHE A 761 0.19 -28.21 -4.11
C PHE A 761 0.73 -27.82 -2.73
N ILE A 762 0.15 -28.38 -1.67
CA ILE A 762 0.51 -28.05 -0.28
C ILE A 762 1.62 -28.96 0.25
N PHE A 763 2.59 -28.39 0.98
CA PHE A 763 3.68 -29.13 1.61
C PHE A 763 4.17 -28.50 2.93
N GLY A 764 5.05 -29.22 3.63
CA GLY A 764 5.83 -28.72 4.77
C GLY A 764 5.10 -28.76 6.11
N ALA A 765 5.80 -28.30 7.15
CA ALA A 765 5.28 -28.24 8.51
C ALA A 765 4.04 -27.33 8.63
N ARG A 766 3.13 -27.69 9.54
CA ARG A 766 2.00 -26.85 9.96
C ARG A 766 2.45 -25.88 11.07
N GLU A 767 1.73 -24.78 11.23
CA GLU A 767 2.05 -23.72 12.19
C GLU A 767 2.33 -24.28 13.62
N HIS A 768 1.40 -25.05 14.18
CA HIS A 768 1.54 -25.65 15.52
C HIS A 768 2.73 -26.62 15.69
N GLU A 769 3.33 -27.10 14.60
CA GLU A 769 4.49 -28.00 14.63
C GLU A 769 5.83 -27.23 14.70
N VAL A 770 5.84 -25.97 14.24
CA VAL A 770 7.07 -25.17 14.04
C VAL A 770 7.88 -25.02 15.33
N ALA A 771 7.24 -24.71 16.45
CA ALA A 771 7.93 -24.53 17.73
C ALA A 771 8.71 -25.77 18.18
N LYS A 772 8.08 -26.95 18.02
CA LYS A 772 8.68 -28.24 18.36
C LYS A 772 9.85 -28.59 17.43
N ILE A 773 9.73 -28.34 16.13
CA ILE A 773 10.80 -28.58 15.16
C ILE A 773 12.02 -27.69 15.47
N ARG A 774 11.78 -26.41 15.80
CA ARG A 774 12.83 -25.47 16.24
C ARG A 774 13.52 -25.90 17.53
N GLU A 775 12.78 -26.51 18.46
CA GLU A 775 13.35 -27.09 19.68
C GLU A 775 14.22 -28.31 19.36
N GLN A 776 13.77 -29.20 18.46
CA GLN A 776 14.57 -30.33 18.00
C GLN A 776 15.88 -29.88 17.35
N ALA A 777 15.84 -28.83 16.52
CA ALA A 777 17.04 -28.22 15.93
C ALA A 777 18.01 -27.70 17.02
N ARG A 778 17.50 -27.01 18.06
CA ARG A 778 18.31 -26.56 19.21
C ARG A 778 18.98 -27.68 19.98
N ASN A 779 18.37 -28.86 19.99
CA ASN A 779 18.88 -30.06 20.67
C ASN A 779 19.88 -30.86 19.83
N GLY A 780 20.08 -30.51 18.55
CA GLY A 780 21.15 -31.05 17.69
C GLY A 780 20.84 -32.35 16.95
N ASN A 781 19.72 -33.03 17.23
CA ASN A 781 19.28 -34.19 16.44
C ASN A 781 18.43 -33.73 15.24
N TYR A 782 19.11 -33.35 14.16
CA TYR A 782 18.47 -32.76 12.98
C TYR A 782 19.04 -33.33 11.67
N PRO A 783 18.47 -34.42 11.12
CA PRO A 783 19.02 -35.08 9.94
C PRO A 783 18.84 -34.22 8.68
N ILE A 784 19.90 -34.12 7.88
CA ILE A 784 19.86 -33.46 6.56
C ILE A 784 19.65 -34.53 5.49
N ASP A 785 18.64 -34.36 4.63
CA ASP A 785 18.37 -35.22 3.46
C ASP A 785 19.62 -35.34 2.56
N GLY A 786 19.92 -36.54 2.06
CA GLY A 786 21.11 -36.79 1.23
C GLY A 786 21.15 -35.93 -0.05
N ARG A 787 20.00 -35.65 -0.65
CA ARG A 787 19.87 -34.76 -1.81
C ARG A 787 20.24 -33.32 -1.47
N LEU A 788 19.87 -32.86 -0.28
CA LEU A 788 20.21 -31.52 0.19
C LEU A 788 21.69 -31.40 0.55
N ARG A 789 22.30 -32.46 1.13
CA ARG A 789 23.75 -32.50 1.35
C ARG A 789 24.52 -32.33 0.05
N GLU A 790 24.08 -33.00 -1.02
CA GLU A 790 24.71 -32.85 -2.33
C GLU A 790 24.63 -31.40 -2.86
N VAL A 791 23.49 -30.73 -2.67
CA VAL A 791 23.34 -29.31 -3.00
C VAL A 791 24.29 -28.44 -2.18
N PHE A 792 24.41 -28.69 -0.87
CA PHE A 792 25.33 -27.98 0.00
C PHE A 792 26.79 -28.18 -0.42
N ASP A 793 27.18 -29.40 -0.77
CA ASP A 793 28.52 -29.70 -1.27
C ASP A 793 28.79 -29.00 -2.60
N PHE A 794 27.79 -28.93 -3.48
CA PHE A 794 27.90 -28.17 -4.73
C PHE A 794 28.09 -26.67 -4.49
N ILE A 795 27.37 -26.08 -3.54
CA ILE A 795 27.56 -24.68 -3.12
C ILE A 795 28.98 -24.48 -2.56
N ARG A 796 29.44 -25.38 -1.70
CA ARG A 796 30.80 -25.32 -1.11
C ARG A 796 31.93 -25.55 -2.13
N SER A 797 31.65 -26.19 -3.26
CA SER A 797 32.66 -26.53 -4.27
C SER A 797 33.28 -25.33 -5.02
N GLY A 798 32.73 -24.13 -4.90
CA GLY A 798 33.21 -22.95 -5.63
C GLY A 798 32.60 -22.76 -7.01
N LYS A 799 31.92 -23.77 -7.57
CA LYS A 799 31.40 -23.72 -8.95
C LYS A 799 30.39 -22.58 -9.17
N LEU A 800 29.51 -22.34 -8.21
CA LEU A 800 28.52 -21.25 -8.29
C LEU A 800 29.14 -19.86 -8.17
N ALA A 801 30.28 -19.71 -7.51
CA ALA A 801 30.92 -18.42 -7.37
C ALA A 801 31.54 -17.90 -8.67
N CYS A 802 31.74 -18.77 -9.67
CA CYS A 802 32.31 -18.41 -10.97
C CYS A 802 33.63 -17.61 -10.87
N GLY A 803 34.46 -17.91 -9.87
CA GLY A 803 35.74 -17.23 -9.60
C GLY A 803 35.67 -16.02 -8.65
N ASP A 804 34.48 -15.61 -8.19
CA ASP A 804 34.30 -14.54 -7.20
C ASP A 804 34.48 -15.09 -5.76
N GLY A 805 35.65 -14.86 -5.17
CA GLY A 805 35.97 -15.33 -3.82
C GLY A 805 35.05 -14.79 -2.72
N GLN A 806 34.54 -13.56 -2.87
CA GLN A 806 33.60 -12.99 -1.90
C GLN A 806 32.24 -13.67 -2.02
N ALA A 807 31.74 -13.88 -3.24
CA ALA A 807 30.49 -14.62 -3.44
C ALA A 807 30.61 -16.06 -2.88
N GLN A 808 31.76 -16.72 -3.04
CA GLN A 808 31.96 -18.03 -2.44
C GLN A 808 31.84 -18.01 -0.92
N SER A 809 32.52 -17.07 -0.26
CA SER A 809 32.43 -16.90 1.19
C SER A 809 30.99 -16.63 1.63
N ASP A 810 30.27 -15.77 0.93
CA ASP A 810 28.88 -15.41 1.24
C ASP A 810 27.95 -16.63 1.13
N PHE A 811 28.13 -17.46 0.10
CA PHE A 811 27.31 -18.65 -0.12
C PHE A 811 27.60 -19.76 0.89
N VAL A 812 28.88 -19.96 1.24
CA VAL A 812 29.28 -20.90 2.29
C VAL A 812 28.71 -20.46 3.64
N ALA A 813 28.77 -19.17 3.96
CA ALA A 813 28.22 -18.62 5.21
C ALA A 813 26.71 -18.89 5.34
N ILE A 814 25.94 -18.80 4.24
CA ILE A 814 24.51 -19.16 4.26
C ILE A 814 24.31 -20.63 4.63
N VAL A 815 25.07 -21.54 4.02
CA VAL A 815 24.96 -22.99 4.30
C VAL A 815 25.40 -23.31 5.73
N ASP A 816 26.50 -22.71 6.19
CA ASP A 816 27.03 -22.94 7.53
C ASP A 816 26.07 -22.41 8.60
N GLN A 817 25.41 -21.27 8.36
CA GLN A 817 24.35 -20.75 9.23
C GLN A 817 23.18 -21.74 9.33
N LEU A 818 22.70 -22.29 8.20
CA LEU A 818 21.61 -23.28 8.21
C LEU A 818 21.98 -24.56 8.97
N CYS A 819 23.23 -24.99 8.87
CA CYS A 819 23.74 -26.18 9.55
C CYS A 819 24.06 -25.97 11.03
N ASN A 820 24.02 -24.73 11.55
CA ASN A 820 24.36 -24.41 12.94
C ASN A 820 23.24 -24.78 13.92
N ASN A 821 23.02 -26.08 14.10
CA ASN A 821 22.01 -26.65 14.99
C ASN A 821 22.68 -27.39 16.16
N GLY A 822 22.04 -27.40 17.33
CA GLY A 822 22.59 -27.96 18.56
C GLY A 822 23.20 -26.91 19.49
N TYR A 823 23.53 -27.30 20.72
CA TYR A 823 24.08 -26.39 21.75
C TYR A 823 23.22 -25.12 22.00
N GLY A 824 21.90 -25.23 21.79
CA GLY A 824 20.97 -24.10 21.91
C GLY A 824 20.84 -23.25 20.65
N HIS A 825 21.62 -23.53 19.59
CA HIS A 825 21.52 -22.85 18.29
C HIS A 825 20.44 -23.47 17.40
N ASN A 826 19.74 -22.61 16.66
CA ASN A 826 18.72 -22.98 15.69
C ASN A 826 19.06 -22.35 14.33
N GLY A 827 20.04 -22.95 13.64
CA GLY A 827 20.49 -22.53 12.32
C GLY A 827 19.39 -22.62 11.27
N ASP A 828 18.56 -23.68 11.33
CA ASP A 828 17.42 -23.85 10.44
C ASP A 828 16.13 -23.21 10.99
N PHE A 829 16.22 -21.97 11.47
CA PHE A 829 15.09 -21.27 12.12
C PHE A 829 13.82 -21.20 11.26
N TYR A 830 13.98 -21.18 9.94
CA TYR A 830 12.91 -21.12 8.95
C TYR A 830 12.56 -22.47 8.30
N LEU A 831 13.09 -23.58 8.83
CA LEU A 831 12.73 -24.94 8.47
C LEU A 831 13.00 -25.29 6.98
N LEU A 832 14.09 -24.77 6.41
CA LEU A 832 14.49 -25.05 5.03
C LEU A 832 14.98 -26.49 4.90
N ILE A 833 15.77 -26.99 5.86
CA ILE A 833 16.28 -28.36 5.85
C ILE A 833 15.12 -29.33 6.11
N HIS A 834 14.27 -29.03 7.10
CA HIS A 834 13.12 -29.88 7.44
C HIS A 834 12.13 -30.03 6.30
N ASP A 835 11.67 -28.92 5.71
CA ASP A 835 10.63 -28.97 4.68
C ASP A 835 11.16 -29.36 3.29
N PHE A 836 12.47 -29.51 3.10
CA PHE A 836 13.06 -29.76 1.78
C PHE A 836 12.55 -31.04 1.12
N GLN A 837 12.39 -32.13 1.89
CA GLN A 837 11.91 -33.41 1.36
C GLN A 837 10.47 -33.30 0.85
N ASP A 838 9.60 -32.66 1.64
CA ASP A 838 8.20 -32.43 1.28
C ASP A 838 8.06 -31.46 0.11
N TYR A 839 8.92 -30.44 0.06
CA TYR A 839 8.97 -29.52 -1.06
C TYR A 839 9.35 -30.24 -2.37
N CYS A 840 10.36 -31.12 -2.33
CA CYS A 840 10.72 -31.95 -3.48
C CYS A 840 9.55 -32.85 -3.94
N ARG A 841 8.80 -33.44 -2.99
CA ARG A 841 7.62 -34.27 -3.28
C ARG A 841 6.53 -33.46 -3.96
N ALA A 842 6.18 -32.29 -3.42
CA ALA A 842 5.15 -31.44 -4.01
C ALA A 842 5.55 -30.94 -5.41
N GLN A 843 6.82 -30.62 -5.62
CA GLN A 843 7.34 -30.26 -6.95
C GLN A 843 7.25 -31.41 -7.96
N HIS A 844 7.43 -32.66 -7.54
CA HIS A 844 7.20 -33.81 -8.41
C HIS A 844 5.73 -33.96 -8.79
N VAL A 845 4.81 -33.77 -7.83
CA VAL A 845 3.36 -33.78 -8.11
C VAL A 845 2.97 -32.67 -9.11
N VAL A 846 3.59 -31.48 -9.00
CA VAL A 846 3.42 -30.40 -10.00
C VAL A 846 3.84 -30.89 -11.38
N ASP A 847 5.02 -31.51 -11.53
CA ASP A 847 5.50 -31.98 -12.82
C ASP A 847 4.56 -33.04 -13.42
N GLU A 848 4.08 -34.01 -12.63
CA GLU A 848 3.14 -35.03 -13.13
C GLU A 848 1.78 -34.44 -13.51
N THR A 849 1.26 -33.50 -12.73
CA THR A 849 -0.02 -32.83 -13.03
C THR A 849 0.10 -31.96 -14.28
N TYR A 850 1.23 -31.29 -14.50
CA TYR A 850 1.44 -30.43 -15.67
C TYR A 850 1.59 -31.23 -16.98
N LYS A 851 2.00 -32.51 -16.92
CA LYS A 851 2.00 -33.40 -18.09
C LYS A 851 0.58 -33.70 -18.58
N ASP A 852 -0.40 -33.76 -17.66
CA ASP A 852 -1.81 -33.86 -18.02
C ASP A 852 -2.39 -32.45 -18.28
N VAL A 853 -2.34 -32.04 -19.54
CA VAL A 853 -2.78 -30.71 -19.98
C VAL A 853 -4.28 -30.49 -19.72
N GLU A 854 -5.11 -31.52 -19.80
CA GLU A 854 -6.56 -31.40 -19.55
C GLU A 854 -6.84 -31.23 -18.06
N GLN A 855 -6.19 -32.03 -17.21
CA GLN A 855 -6.30 -31.90 -15.76
C GLN A 855 -5.79 -30.54 -15.29
N TRP A 856 -4.61 -30.10 -15.75
CA TRP A 856 -4.04 -28.80 -15.39
C TRP A 856 -4.97 -27.64 -15.77
N THR A 857 -5.52 -27.68 -16.98
CA THR A 857 -6.45 -26.64 -17.47
C THR A 857 -7.72 -26.61 -16.62
N THR A 858 -8.26 -27.78 -16.29
CA THR A 858 -9.45 -27.92 -15.41
C THR A 858 -9.19 -27.31 -14.03
N LEU A 859 -8.08 -27.67 -13.39
CA LEU A 859 -7.72 -27.13 -12.07
C LEU A 859 -7.50 -25.62 -12.12
N SER A 860 -6.88 -25.11 -13.19
CA SER A 860 -6.65 -23.68 -13.41
C SER A 860 -7.97 -22.89 -13.52
N ILE A 861 -8.95 -23.39 -14.29
CA ILE A 861 -10.29 -22.78 -14.41
C ILE A 861 -11.03 -22.86 -13.08
N LYS A 862 -11.03 -24.03 -12.43
CA LYS A 862 -11.68 -24.24 -11.13
C LYS A 862 -11.16 -23.28 -10.07
N ALA A 863 -9.84 -23.14 -9.97
CA ALA A 863 -9.22 -22.24 -9.02
C ALA A 863 -9.61 -20.77 -9.31
N ALA A 864 -9.42 -20.30 -10.54
CA ALA A 864 -9.72 -18.91 -10.91
C ALA A 864 -11.21 -18.54 -10.72
N SER A 865 -12.12 -19.45 -11.09
CA SER A 865 -13.57 -19.26 -10.95
C SER A 865 -14.07 -19.31 -9.49
N SER A 866 -13.23 -19.75 -8.54
CA SER A 866 -13.58 -19.80 -7.11
C SER A 866 -13.10 -18.56 -6.33
N MET A 867 -12.56 -17.54 -7.02
CA MET A 867 -11.88 -16.41 -6.37
C MET A 867 -12.79 -15.23 -5.96
N GLY A 868 -14.10 -15.36 -6.07
CA GLY A 868 -15.08 -14.30 -5.81
C GLY A 868 -14.90 -13.58 -4.46
N LYS A 869 -14.74 -14.35 -3.37
CA LYS A 869 -14.47 -13.89 -2.01
C LYS A 869 -13.31 -12.89 -1.90
N PHE A 870 -12.30 -13.00 -2.77
CA PHE A 870 -11.06 -12.23 -2.68
C PHE A 870 -11.12 -10.88 -3.42
N SER A 871 -12.31 -10.41 -3.82
CA SER A 871 -12.49 -9.03 -4.28
C SER A 871 -12.31 -8.02 -3.16
N THR A 872 -11.62 -6.90 -3.43
CA THR A 872 -11.59 -5.77 -2.48
C THR A 872 -12.94 -5.08 -2.33
N ASP A 873 -13.90 -5.26 -3.23
CA ASP A 873 -15.23 -4.65 -3.09
C ASP A 873 -15.98 -5.26 -1.89
N ARG A 874 -15.89 -6.58 -1.72
CA ARG A 874 -16.37 -7.31 -0.54
C ARG A 874 -15.72 -6.76 0.73
N CYS A 875 -14.40 -6.61 0.70
CA CYS A 875 -13.64 -6.06 1.84
C CYS A 875 -14.14 -4.65 2.21
N MET A 876 -14.37 -3.77 1.23
CA MET A 876 -14.83 -2.40 1.49
C MET A 876 -16.27 -2.33 1.97
N ARG A 877 -17.15 -3.25 1.53
CA ARG A 877 -18.49 -3.39 2.09
C ARG A 877 -18.43 -3.81 3.56
N GLU A 878 -17.61 -4.81 3.91
CA GLU A 878 -17.42 -5.24 5.31
C GLU A 878 -16.82 -4.14 6.18
N TYR A 879 -15.78 -3.43 5.71
CA TYR A 879 -15.24 -2.29 6.45
C TYR A 879 -16.29 -1.19 6.63
N ALA A 880 -17.09 -0.91 5.60
CA ALA A 880 -18.14 0.10 5.66
C ALA A 880 -19.22 -0.23 6.69
N THR A 881 -19.69 -1.49 6.76
CA THR A 881 -20.75 -1.90 7.70
C THR A 881 -20.23 -2.20 9.10
N GLU A 882 -19.17 -3.00 9.22
CA GLU A 882 -18.74 -3.57 10.50
C GLU A 882 -17.77 -2.69 11.28
N VAL A 883 -17.04 -1.80 10.59
CA VAL A 883 -15.96 -0.99 11.20
C VAL A 883 -16.28 0.49 11.20
N TRP A 884 -16.66 1.04 10.05
CA TRP A 884 -16.84 2.49 9.88
C TRP A 884 -18.28 2.93 10.07
N ASP A 885 -19.25 2.04 9.89
CA ASP A 885 -20.68 2.38 9.91
C ASP A 885 -20.94 3.56 8.95
N ILE A 886 -20.54 3.39 7.68
CA ILE A 886 -20.75 4.36 6.59
C ILE A 886 -21.58 3.72 5.47
N GLU A 887 -22.40 4.54 4.83
CA GLU A 887 -23.22 4.12 3.69
C GLU A 887 -22.65 4.65 2.36
N PRO A 888 -22.89 3.94 1.24
CA PRO A 888 -22.62 4.47 -0.08
C PRO A 888 -23.33 5.81 -0.33
N CYS A 889 -22.60 6.74 -0.94
CA CYS A 889 -23.11 8.05 -1.35
C CYS A 889 -22.86 8.20 -2.85
N GLU A 890 -23.76 7.67 -3.66
CA GLU A 890 -23.63 7.70 -5.12
C GLU A 890 -24.01 9.07 -5.68
N ARG A 891 -23.11 9.66 -6.47
CA ARG A 891 -23.37 10.89 -7.20
C ARG A 891 -24.32 10.60 -8.37
N PRO A 892 -25.39 11.38 -8.57
CA PRO A 892 -26.27 11.20 -9.72
C PRO A 892 -25.54 11.44 -11.05
N PRO A 893 -25.97 10.76 -12.13
CA PRO A 893 -25.44 11.00 -13.47
C PRO A 893 -25.65 12.46 -13.93
N PRO A 894 -24.83 12.95 -14.88
CA PRO A 894 -25.14 14.17 -15.63
C PRO A 894 -26.46 14.07 -16.41
N ASP A 895 -27.07 15.21 -16.72
CA ASP A 895 -28.17 15.27 -17.70
C ASP A 895 -27.68 14.78 -19.08
N GLU A 896 -28.33 13.76 -19.65
CA GLU A 896 -27.86 13.08 -20.87
C GLU A 896 -27.88 13.98 -22.12
N PHE A 897 -28.83 14.92 -22.21
CA PHE A 897 -29.03 15.76 -23.39
C PHE A 897 -28.15 17.01 -23.37
N GLN A 898 -27.96 17.60 -22.19
CA GLN A 898 -27.22 18.85 -22.05
C GLN A 898 -25.79 18.65 -21.53
N ARG A 899 -25.47 17.45 -20.99
CA ARG A 899 -24.20 17.13 -20.31
C ARG A 899 -23.85 18.16 -19.23
N MET A 900 -24.89 18.73 -18.61
CA MET A 900 -24.73 19.65 -17.50
C MET A 900 -24.15 18.90 -16.30
N ARG A 901 -23.30 19.59 -15.54
CA ARG A 901 -22.74 19.06 -14.31
C ARG A 901 -23.87 18.66 -13.37
N SER A 902 -23.76 17.48 -12.76
CA SER A 902 -24.81 16.93 -11.88
C SER A 902 -25.14 17.84 -10.70
N PHE A 903 -24.22 18.78 -10.40
CA PHE A 903 -24.32 19.79 -9.35
C PHE A 903 -24.67 21.20 -9.85
N ALA A 904 -25.02 21.35 -11.13
CA ALA A 904 -25.67 22.55 -11.67
C ALA A 904 -27.16 22.65 -11.22
N ASN A 905 -27.69 21.58 -10.60
CA ASN A 905 -29.09 21.43 -10.21
C ASN A 905 -29.39 21.86 -8.77
N ASP A 906 -28.95 23.04 -8.35
CA ASP A 906 -29.54 23.77 -7.20
C ASP A 906 -29.01 25.21 -7.16
N ILE A 907 -29.47 26.05 -8.10
CA ILE A 907 -29.79 27.42 -7.68
C ILE A 907 -31.03 27.23 -6.81
N PRO A 908 -31.01 27.53 -5.51
CA PRO A 908 -32.22 27.44 -4.71
C PRO A 908 -33.26 28.29 -5.42
N ASN A 909 -34.30 27.63 -5.96
CA ASN A 909 -35.47 28.32 -6.44
C ASN A 909 -35.84 29.29 -5.34
N LYS A 910 -35.82 30.58 -5.67
CA LYS A 910 -36.36 31.63 -4.82
C LYS A 910 -37.73 31.13 -4.37
N VAL A 911 -37.83 30.79 -3.09
CA VAL A 911 -39.12 30.58 -2.44
C VAL A 911 -39.89 31.87 -2.69
N SER A 912 -40.90 31.79 -3.55
CA SER A 912 -41.88 32.85 -3.78
C SER A 912 -42.73 33.06 -2.54
#